data_AF-A0A5J4UJZ3-F1
#
_entry.id   AF-A0A5J4UJZ3-F1
#
_cell.length_a   1.000
_cell.length_b   1.000
_cell.length_c   1.000
_cell.angle_alpha   90.00
_cell.angle_beta   90.00
_cell.angle_gamma   90.00
#
_symmetry.space_group_name_H-M   'P 1'
#
loop_
_entity.id
_entity.type
_entity.pdbx_description
1 polymer ?
#
loop_
_entity_poly.entity_id
_entity_poly.type
_entity_poly.pdbx_seq_one_letter_code
_entity_poly.pdbx_strand_id
1 'polypeptide(L)'
;DGSVTDAIICQTEYNNEVHIDNCIFNAASSITTYQASYIHITESKEVTIRNSQFNAVRLGRGAALVFGSLVNVSIIENTNFTGIVNNDGYGSALNLEIHTEFGNHILDHVIFQSCSAQYGGAVYVDLGERQAIQSNAEFRTIQFIQCDFLNTNTTEKAAVFFKDAGSVVDITKCRFVNNTAPSSQTTDVYFEYKLNKDSMREERFKGSHSNSLPPKVQLNEDGIDYDYLLPPFPSDIYVSQSIGSDSTGDGSRDKPYRTVQYALEIAEPYSSFINIIILDGELWENALWLRSRPITIQSDNRTAGRKTIGRLSSVDSALATIGDSSLTFGGLIIGDTGTSTQPLLIVDGTGAFLTIQSSEFQGQQSLGNSLIDARRGSLEITNSKFNDLILSDSAAIKISGLTNSSLSNIEAINVIRSQGNGAFIEYLLENAISSTHTLDQSIFINCLVNDASEGGAISINRGFISSQANVNISRSEFEHNTAGFGGSIQIIGTQANLYFVNDTFADGVAHNELLYQGFDIFIGLEVLPMMNYTYFVNCTSSSQHKRVGMRIYQIDDSYDREFVLPDYKGIYYVSNSGDDIHGTGSIARPFKTIQRAHQVLYSVDTNNREIYVCNGTYGQGQTESVTDIGSHEVHIYTENITNPIIQVLNVTNPDVIRRNPFFSVGNGSLHLENLDFEIQPSTRTEAELIRLTNNGKVTLTGCNVRSSEPFVSTRSNHQSSSWIHGVLTRGGIINIINSDLNNEIFKEANALLSDGTSQVNIQGSTFNNLINNGGRGSAINANIYIDPNPSIITNFTITGSKFINCEAREGGAIAFNLGPGGGAKTGQYLKIIDNNFNNNKAQYGGSIVFEGAQ
;
A
#
# COMPACT_ATOMS: atom_id res chain seq x y z
N ASP A 1 31.30 29.33 -60.53
CA ASP A 1 29.95 29.59 -61.06
C ASP A 1 28.91 29.07 -60.08
N GLY A 2 28.23 29.99 -59.41
CA GLY A 2 27.43 29.76 -58.20
C GLY A 2 26.06 29.12 -58.43
N SER A 3 26.02 27.95 -59.06
CA SER A 3 24.84 27.10 -59.11
C SER A 3 25.24 25.70 -58.66
N VAL A 4 25.13 25.42 -57.36
CA VAL A 4 25.19 24.04 -56.88
C VAL A 4 23.86 23.40 -57.24
N THR A 5 23.86 22.57 -58.29
CA THR A 5 22.86 21.54 -58.58
C THR A 5 22.88 20.48 -57.48
N ASP A 6 21.78 19.74 -57.24
CA ASP A 6 21.52 18.93 -56.03
C ASP A 6 22.74 18.16 -55.47
N ALA A 7 22.80 17.98 -54.14
CA ALA A 7 23.96 17.37 -53.49
C ALA A 7 24.16 15.89 -53.89
N ILE A 8 23.06 15.16 -54.13
CA ILE A 8 23.04 13.82 -54.72
C ILE A 8 21.87 13.75 -55.73
N ILE A 9 22.21 13.63 -57.02
CA ILE A 9 21.24 13.32 -58.08
C ILE A 9 21.39 11.84 -58.43
N CYS A 10 20.35 11.05 -58.17
CA CYS A 10 20.27 9.66 -58.61
C CYS A 10 19.34 9.59 -59.83
N GLN A 11 19.93 9.65 -61.03
CA GLN A 11 19.26 9.23 -62.26
C GLN A 11 19.57 7.75 -62.47
N THR A 12 18.66 6.89 -62.04
CA THR A 12 18.80 5.44 -62.25
C THR A 12 17.84 4.99 -63.34
N GLU A 13 18.18 3.98 -64.13
CA GLU A 13 17.17 3.35 -64.99
C GLU A 13 16.05 2.78 -64.11
N TYR A 14 14.78 2.89 -64.54
CA TYR A 14 13.56 2.49 -63.81
C TYR A 14 13.61 1.14 -63.07
N ASN A 15 14.50 0.22 -63.46
CA ASN A 15 14.63 -1.12 -62.83
C ASN A 15 15.57 -1.19 -61.63
N ASN A 16 16.23 -0.09 -61.24
CA ASN A 16 17.20 -0.09 -60.15
C ASN A 16 16.57 0.25 -58.80
N GLU A 17 17.30 -0.05 -57.72
CA GLU A 17 16.90 0.23 -56.34
C GLU A 17 17.92 1.17 -55.69
N VAL A 18 17.44 2.11 -54.87
CA VAL A 18 18.28 3.07 -54.15
C VAL A 18 18.11 2.85 -52.64
N HIS A 19 19.21 2.62 -51.92
CA HIS A 19 19.21 2.38 -50.47
C HIS A 19 20.07 3.43 -49.75
N ILE A 20 19.50 4.12 -48.76
CA ILE A 20 20.17 5.16 -47.95
C ILE A 20 19.94 4.87 -46.48
N ASP A 21 20.93 4.27 -45.82
CA ASP A 21 20.81 3.82 -44.44
C ASP A 21 21.84 4.51 -43.53
N ASN A 22 21.40 4.90 -42.33
CA ASN A 22 22.26 5.46 -41.27
C ASN A 22 23.05 6.71 -41.70
N CYS A 23 22.46 7.56 -42.54
CA CYS A 23 23.12 8.74 -43.09
C CYS A 23 22.72 10.03 -42.35
N ILE A 24 23.60 11.02 -42.32
CA ILE A 24 23.32 12.37 -41.77
C ILE A 24 23.65 13.42 -42.83
N PHE A 25 22.64 14.20 -43.21
CA PHE A 25 22.71 15.30 -44.18
C PHE A 25 22.61 16.64 -43.45
N ASN A 26 23.70 17.41 -43.47
CA ASN A 26 23.78 18.72 -42.82
C ASN A 26 24.24 19.79 -43.82
N ALA A 27 23.64 20.98 -43.75
CA ALA A 27 24.12 22.14 -44.48
C ALA A 27 25.21 22.85 -43.68
N ALA A 28 26.17 23.46 -44.38
CA ALA A 28 27.21 24.26 -43.74
C ALA A 28 26.67 25.51 -43.03
N SER A 29 25.48 25.99 -43.41
CA SER A 29 24.82 27.16 -42.85
C SER A 29 23.30 27.04 -42.92
N SER A 30 22.61 27.23 -41.79
CA SER A 30 21.14 27.21 -41.71
C SER A 30 20.48 28.52 -42.19
N ILE A 31 21.26 29.57 -42.44
CA ILE A 31 20.77 30.89 -42.88
C ILE A 31 20.97 31.14 -44.38
N THR A 32 21.84 30.35 -45.03
CA THR A 32 22.13 30.46 -46.47
C THR A 32 21.07 29.71 -47.26
N THR A 33 20.51 30.34 -48.29
CA THR A 33 19.54 29.69 -49.19
C THR A 33 20.28 28.89 -50.26
N TYR A 34 20.10 27.56 -50.26
CA TYR A 34 20.60 26.61 -51.24
C TYR A 34 19.54 26.41 -52.34
N GLN A 35 19.96 26.39 -53.60
CA GLN A 35 19.02 26.29 -54.73
C GLN A 35 18.57 24.85 -55.03
N ALA A 36 19.07 23.87 -54.29
CA ALA A 36 18.97 22.46 -54.66
C ALA A 36 18.74 21.56 -53.44
N SER A 37 18.20 20.36 -53.67
CA SER A 37 17.82 19.37 -52.68
C SER A 37 19.06 18.64 -52.13
N TYR A 38 18.93 17.97 -50.97
CA TYR A 38 19.99 17.03 -50.55
C TYR A 38 20.00 15.82 -51.47
N ILE A 39 18.83 15.24 -51.70
CA ILE A 39 18.65 14.05 -52.50
C ILE A 39 17.50 14.28 -53.48
N HIS A 40 17.79 14.03 -54.75
CA HIS A 40 16.80 14.06 -55.82
C HIS A 40 16.90 12.76 -56.62
N ILE A 41 15.81 11.98 -56.57
CA ILE A 41 15.70 10.70 -57.29
C ILE A 41 14.60 10.85 -58.33
N THR A 42 14.96 10.80 -59.60
CA THR A 42 14.01 11.03 -60.70
C THR A 42 13.27 9.77 -61.12
N GLU A 43 13.97 8.63 -61.13
CA GLU A 43 13.43 7.32 -61.53
C GLU A 43 14.05 6.21 -60.68
N SER A 44 13.24 5.28 -60.19
CA SER A 44 13.69 4.09 -59.46
C SER A 44 12.55 3.08 -59.33
N LYS A 45 12.88 1.78 -59.30
CA LYS A 45 11.92 0.72 -58.95
C LYS A 45 11.52 0.83 -57.49
N GLU A 46 12.51 1.05 -56.63
CA GLU A 46 12.35 1.12 -55.19
C GLU A 46 13.36 2.09 -54.58
N VAL A 47 12.92 2.91 -53.63
CA VAL A 47 13.78 3.76 -52.83
C VAL A 47 13.55 3.43 -51.36
N THR A 48 14.61 3.05 -50.66
CA THR A 48 14.55 2.80 -49.22
C THR A 48 15.48 3.74 -48.48
N ILE A 49 14.96 4.45 -47.48
CA ILE A 49 15.71 5.35 -46.62
C ILE A 49 15.43 4.97 -45.17
N ARG A 50 16.46 4.57 -44.41
CA ARG A 50 16.30 4.18 -43.00
C ARG A 50 17.26 4.89 -42.08
N ASN A 51 16.83 5.10 -40.83
CA ASN A 51 17.68 5.55 -39.72
C ASN A 51 18.53 6.79 -40.06
N SER A 52 17.99 7.69 -40.88
CA SER A 52 18.75 8.81 -41.45
C SER A 52 18.27 10.15 -40.89
N GLN A 53 19.09 11.19 -41.03
CA GLN A 53 18.80 12.51 -40.49
C GLN A 53 19.09 13.61 -41.52
N PHE A 54 18.16 14.55 -41.66
CA PHE A 54 18.26 15.71 -42.53
C PHE A 54 18.08 16.98 -41.69
N ASN A 55 19.13 17.80 -41.59
CA ASN A 55 19.12 18.93 -40.67
C ASN A 55 19.31 20.27 -41.37
N ALA A 56 18.57 21.25 -40.86
CA ALA A 56 18.78 22.69 -40.87
C ALA A 56 19.34 23.27 -42.19
N VAL A 57 18.47 23.46 -43.17
CA VAL A 57 18.81 24.07 -44.45
C VAL A 57 17.69 25.01 -44.91
N ARG A 58 18.07 26.12 -45.57
CA ARG A 58 17.13 26.96 -46.33
C ARG A 58 17.23 26.59 -47.80
N LEU A 59 16.13 26.20 -48.42
CA LEU A 59 16.01 25.82 -49.81
C LEU A 59 15.29 26.92 -50.59
N GLY A 60 15.80 27.22 -51.78
CA GLY A 60 15.26 28.25 -52.67
C GLY A 60 14.18 27.70 -53.60
N ARG A 61 14.37 26.47 -54.09
CA ARG A 61 13.43 25.74 -54.96
C ARG A 61 13.59 24.24 -54.74
N GLY A 62 12.74 23.63 -53.91
CA GLY A 62 12.70 22.18 -53.70
C GLY A 62 12.71 21.76 -52.23
N ALA A 63 12.38 20.50 -51.98
CA ALA A 63 12.41 19.89 -50.65
C ALA A 63 13.80 19.28 -50.38
N ALA A 64 14.08 18.93 -49.13
CA ALA A 64 15.32 18.24 -48.79
C ALA A 64 15.45 16.90 -49.52
N LEU A 65 14.33 16.19 -49.65
CA LEU A 65 14.19 14.94 -50.37
C LEU A 65 13.12 15.08 -51.46
N VAL A 66 13.49 14.78 -52.70
CA VAL A 66 12.58 14.86 -53.85
C VAL A 66 12.52 13.51 -54.57
N PHE A 67 11.31 12.97 -54.72
CA PHE A 67 11.01 11.79 -55.52
C PHE A 67 10.17 12.19 -56.73
N GLY A 68 10.70 11.94 -57.93
CA GLY A 68 10.00 12.17 -59.18
C GLY A 68 8.94 11.11 -59.49
N SER A 69 8.07 11.43 -60.43
CA SER A 69 6.93 10.60 -60.86
C SER A 69 7.27 9.19 -61.38
N LEU A 70 8.54 8.82 -61.56
CA LEU A 70 8.94 7.47 -61.99
C LEU A 70 9.56 6.65 -60.84
N VAL A 71 9.35 7.05 -59.59
CA VAL A 71 9.64 6.25 -58.40
C VAL A 71 8.43 5.38 -58.06
N ASN A 72 8.54 4.06 -58.25
CA ASN A 72 7.40 3.16 -58.09
C ASN A 72 7.12 2.77 -56.62
N VAL A 73 8.15 2.54 -55.83
CA VAL A 73 8.02 2.24 -54.39
C VAL A 73 8.97 3.12 -53.61
N SER A 74 8.50 3.71 -52.50
CA SER A 74 9.41 4.33 -51.54
C SER A 74 9.09 3.96 -50.11
N ILE A 75 10.11 3.60 -49.33
CA ILE A 75 10.01 3.28 -47.91
C ILE A 75 10.94 4.25 -47.16
N ILE A 76 10.38 5.10 -46.30
CA ILE A 76 11.14 5.97 -45.41
C ILE A 76 10.83 5.55 -43.98
N GLU A 77 11.83 5.05 -43.27
CA GLU A 77 11.67 4.49 -41.92
C GLU A 77 12.62 5.16 -40.93
N ASN A 78 12.14 5.44 -39.71
CA ASN A 78 12.96 5.93 -38.59
C ASN A 78 13.88 7.11 -38.97
N THR A 79 13.35 8.06 -39.73
CA THR A 79 14.15 9.15 -40.34
C THR A 79 13.67 10.50 -39.85
N ASN A 80 14.59 11.42 -39.60
CA ASN A 80 14.28 12.73 -39.02
C ASN A 80 14.61 13.88 -39.98
N PHE A 81 13.68 14.81 -40.14
CA PHE A 81 13.82 16.07 -40.86
C PHE A 81 13.65 17.21 -39.86
N THR A 82 14.70 17.99 -39.60
CA THR A 82 14.68 19.02 -38.56
C THR A 82 15.11 20.38 -39.11
N GLY A 83 14.28 21.41 -38.95
CA GLY A 83 14.63 22.81 -39.24
C GLY A 83 14.80 23.13 -40.73
N ILE A 84 14.09 22.43 -41.60
CA ILE A 84 14.19 22.60 -43.05
C ILE A 84 13.20 23.66 -43.52
N VAL A 85 13.65 24.67 -44.26
CA VAL A 85 12.82 25.79 -44.70
C VAL A 85 12.89 25.92 -46.21
N ASN A 86 11.76 25.95 -46.90
CA ASN A 86 11.64 26.16 -48.35
C ASN A 86 10.74 27.38 -48.61
N ASN A 87 11.33 28.54 -48.91
CA ASN A 87 10.59 29.80 -48.89
C ASN A 87 9.50 29.93 -49.97
N ASP A 88 9.69 29.29 -51.13
CA ASP A 88 8.87 29.50 -52.33
C ASP A 88 8.51 28.18 -53.04
N GLY A 89 8.42 27.07 -52.29
CA GLY A 89 8.30 25.74 -52.92
C GLY A 89 7.38 24.74 -52.22
N TYR A 90 7.30 23.57 -52.87
CA TYR A 90 6.48 22.42 -52.50
C TYR A 90 7.23 21.49 -51.55
N GLY A 91 6.77 21.35 -50.31
CA GLY A 91 7.43 20.53 -49.31
C GLY A 91 8.76 21.15 -48.85
N SER A 92 9.00 21.26 -47.56
CA SER A 92 10.35 21.59 -47.10
C SER A 92 11.20 20.35 -46.92
N ALA A 93 10.64 19.31 -46.32
CA ALA A 93 11.32 18.06 -46.04
C ALA A 93 11.19 17.07 -47.18
N LEU A 94 9.97 16.83 -47.66
CA LEU A 94 9.68 15.84 -48.70
C LEU A 94 8.77 16.44 -49.79
N ASN A 95 9.16 16.23 -51.04
CA ASN A 95 8.31 16.38 -52.21
C ASN A 95 8.24 15.02 -52.94
N LEU A 96 7.03 14.48 -53.06
CA LEU A 96 6.76 13.19 -53.69
C LEU A 96 5.78 13.38 -54.85
N GLU A 97 6.19 13.02 -56.07
CA GLU A 97 5.32 12.92 -57.23
C GLU A 97 4.99 11.45 -57.51
N ILE A 98 3.70 11.10 -57.59
CA ILE A 98 3.27 9.72 -57.82
C ILE A 98 2.92 9.52 -59.30
N HIS A 99 3.39 8.40 -59.87
CA HIS A 99 3.07 8.04 -61.25
C HIS A 99 1.56 7.83 -61.44
N THR A 100 1.05 8.16 -62.63
CA THR A 100 -0.37 8.00 -62.99
C THR A 100 -0.81 6.55 -63.16
N GLU A 101 0.02 5.53 -62.91
CA GLU A 101 -0.30 4.11 -63.11
C GLU A 101 0.10 3.19 -61.94
N PHE A 102 1.10 3.58 -61.13
CA PHE A 102 1.70 2.75 -60.08
C PHE A 102 2.36 3.62 -59.02
N GLY A 103 2.55 3.12 -57.80
CA GLY A 103 3.07 3.92 -56.69
C GLY A 103 2.64 3.38 -55.32
N ASN A 104 3.55 2.84 -54.52
CA ASN A 104 3.30 2.55 -53.11
C ASN A 104 4.36 3.23 -52.23
N HIS A 105 3.93 4.12 -51.35
CA HIS A 105 4.83 4.96 -50.58
C HIS A 105 4.52 4.85 -49.10
N ILE A 106 5.49 4.39 -48.32
CA ILE A 106 5.36 4.16 -46.89
C ILE A 106 6.33 5.08 -46.16
N LEU A 107 5.80 5.88 -45.25
CA LEU A 107 6.55 6.65 -44.27
C LEU A 107 6.20 6.07 -42.91
N ASP A 108 7.19 5.52 -42.22
CA ASP A 108 6.98 4.85 -40.94
C ASP A 108 7.97 5.36 -39.87
N HIS A 109 7.46 5.85 -38.75
CA HIS A 109 8.27 6.49 -37.70
C HIS A 109 9.15 7.66 -38.21
N VAL A 110 8.60 8.53 -39.07
CA VAL A 110 9.31 9.68 -39.62
C VAL A 110 8.97 10.95 -38.84
N ILE A 111 9.99 11.73 -38.45
CA ILE A 111 9.82 12.98 -37.71
C ILE A 111 10.06 14.18 -38.63
N PHE A 112 9.10 15.09 -38.70
CA PHE A 112 9.17 16.39 -39.35
C PHE A 112 9.08 17.50 -38.30
N GLN A 113 10.20 18.08 -37.93
CA GLN A 113 10.28 19.06 -36.85
C GLN A 113 10.73 20.43 -37.35
N SER A 114 9.96 21.47 -37.04
CA SER A 114 10.28 22.87 -37.39
C SER A 114 10.53 23.06 -38.89
N CYS A 115 9.80 22.28 -39.69
CA CYS A 115 9.81 22.33 -41.15
C CYS A 115 8.92 23.49 -41.61
N SER A 116 9.29 24.19 -42.69
CA SER A 116 8.46 25.28 -43.20
C SER A 116 8.51 25.44 -44.70
N ALA A 117 7.35 25.51 -45.36
CA ALA A 117 7.22 25.72 -46.80
C ALA A 117 5.97 26.52 -47.16
N GLN A 118 5.88 26.98 -48.40
CA GLN A 118 4.67 27.62 -48.91
C GLN A 118 3.50 26.63 -49.01
N TYR A 119 3.77 25.47 -49.62
CA TYR A 119 2.81 24.41 -49.91
C TYR A 119 3.27 23.11 -49.26
N GLY A 120 2.51 22.57 -48.30
CA GLY A 120 2.93 21.38 -47.57
C GLY A 120 4.13 21.69 -46.67
N GLY A 121 3.88 22.37 -45.55
CA GLY A 121 4.90 22.95 -44.68
C GLY A 121 6.08 22.01 -44.38
N ALA A 122 5.81 20.71 -44.24
CA ALA A 122 6.81 19.65 -44.22
C ALA A 122 6.77 18.80 -45.48
N VAL A 123 5.59 18.31 -45.86
CA VAL A 123 5.42 17.29 -46.90
C VAL A 123 4.46 17.78 -47.97
N TYR A 124 4.88 17.65 -49.21
CA TYR A 124 4.05 17.83 -50.39
C TYR A 124 4.00 16.55 -51.20
N VAL A 125 2.81 16.20 -51.65
CA VAL A 125 2.57 15.01 -52.47
C VAL A 125 1.67 15.37 -53.64
N ASP A 126 2.13 15.09 -54.86
CA ASP A 126 1.28 15.04 -56.06
C ASP A 126 0.76 13.61 -56.25
N LEU A 127 -0.55 13.42 -56.07
CA LEU A 127 -1.20 12.10 -56.15
C LEU A 127 -1.38 11.60 -57.59
N GLY A 128 -1.04 12.42 -58.59
CA GLY A 128 -1.26 12.16 -60.00
C GLY A 128 -2.72 12.36 -60.44
N GLU A 129 -2.94 12.66 -61.72
CA GLU A 129 -4.30 12.80 -62.27
C GLU A 129 -4.99 11.43 -62.46
N ARG A 130 -6.24 11.33 -62.00
CA ARG A 130 -7.06 10.14 -62.20
C ARG A 130 -7.63 10.12 -63.62
N GLN A 131 -7.05 9.32 -64.52
CA GLN A 131 -7.67 9.07 -65.83
C GLN A 131 -8.98 8.27 -65.65
N ALA A 132 -10.05 8.73 -66.30
CA ALA A 132 -11.46 8.36 -66.06
C ALA A 132 -11.84 6.87 -66.23
N ILE A 133 -10.88 5.96 -66.48
CA ILE A 133 -11.12 4.56 -66.84
C ILE A 133 -10.57 3.56 -65.79
N GLN A 134 -9.83 4.02 -64.77
CA GLN A 134 -9.29 3.11 -63.75
C GLN A 134 -10.19 3.10 -62.49
N SER A 135 -10.93 2.00 -62.32
CA SER A 135 -11.89 1.79 -61.23
C SER A 135 -11.26 1.40 -59.89
N ASN A 136 -9.96 1.07 -59.85
CA ASN A 136 -9.32 0.51 -58.65
C ASN A 136 -8.28 1.49 -58.09
N ALA A 137 -8.74 2.47 -57.30
CA ALA A 137 -7.87 3.43 -56.61
C ALA A 137 -7.00 2.78 -55.50
N GLU A 138 -7.31 1.54 -55.08
CA GLU A 138 -6.58 0.82 -54.02
C GLU A 138 -5.18 0.35 -54.41
N PHE A 139 -4.79 0.41 -55.69
CA PHE A 139 -3.43 0.05 -56.12
C PHE A 139 -2.38 1.15 -55.87
N ARG A 140 -2.80 2.32 -55.39
CA ARG A 140 -1.92 3.45 -55.12
C ARG A 140 -2.16 3.97 -53.73
N THR A 141 -1.30 3.57 -52.80
CA THR A 141 -1.43 3.89 -51.38
C THR A 141 -0.24 4.69 -50.92
N ILE A 142 -0.53 5.78 -50.21
CA ILE A 142 0.47 6.48 -49.39
C ILE A 142 0.10 6.24 -47.95
N GLN A 143 1.07 5.77 -47.18
CA GLN A 143 0.86 5.45 -45.78
C GLN A 143 1.81 6.27 -44.94
N PHE A 144 1.24 7.09 -44.06
CA PHE A 144 1.94 7.69 -42.94
C PHE A 144 1.61 6.84 -41.72
N ILE A 145 2.61 6.20 -41.15
CA ILE A 145 2.49 5.30 -40.00
C ILE A 145 3.37 5.88 -38.90
N GLN A 146 2.78 6.21 -37.75
CA GLN A 146 3.53 6.70 -36.59
C GLN A 146 4.46 7.90 -36.90
N CYS A 147 4.05 8.77 -37.83
CA CYS A 147 4.81 9.95 -38.23
C CYS A 147 4.46 11.17 -37.39
N ASP A 148 5.44 12.06 -37.23
CA ASP A 148 5.34 13.24 -36.36
C ASP A 148 5.52 14.53 -37.15
N PHE A 149 4.57 15.44 -37.06
CA PHE A 149 4.62 16.78 -37.64
C PHE A 149 4.62 17.80 -36.51
N LEU A 150 5.80 18.31 -36.16
CA LEU A 150 6.05 19.06 -34.94
C LEU A 150 6.46 20.51 -35.25
N ASN A 151 5.65 21.48 -34.83
CA ASN A 151 5.89 22.92 -35.05
C ASN A 151 6.15 23.23 -36.52
N THR A 152 5.45 22.55 -37.43
CA THR A 152 5.57 22.78 -38.87
C THR A 152 4.82 24.06 -39.20
N ASN A 153 5.43 24.92 -40.02
CA ASN A 153 4.83 26.19 -40.40
C ASN A 153 4.61 26.26 -41.91
N THR A 154 3.38 26.55 -42.33
CA THR A 154 3.01 26.73 -43.73
C THR A 154 2.53 28.15 -43.97
N THR A 155 2.71 28.70 -45.17
CA THR A 155 2.20 30.04 -45.52
C THR A 155 0.96 30.00 -46.42
N GLU A 156 0.58 28.85 -46.97
CA GLU A 156 -0.62 28.76 -47.82
C GLU A 156 -1.54 27.59 -47.55
N LYS A 157 -1.04 26.37 -47.37
CA LYS A 157 -1.89 25.17 -47.22
C LYS A 157 -1.76 24.61 -45.81
N ALA A 158 -1.28 23.38 -45.68
CA ALA A 158 -1.13 22.67 -44.41
C ALA A 158 0.29 22.13 -44.21
N ALA A 159 0.57 21.50 -43.06
CA ALA A 159 1.84 20.79 -42.81
C ALA A 159 2.07 19.66 -43.84
N VAL A 160 0.99 18.96 -44.22
CA VAL A 160 0.96 17.95 -45.28
C VAL A 160 -0.04 18.37 -46.35
N PHE A 161 0.42 18.47 -47.59
CA PHE A 161 -0.42 18.86 -48.72
C PHE A 161 -0.47 17.77 -49.79
N PHE A 162 -1.68 17.31 -50.11
CA PHE A 162 -1.99 16.40 -51.22
C PHE A 162 -2.63 17.17 -52.39
N LYS A 163 -1.90 17.21 -53.50
CA LYS A 163 -2.34 17.70 -54.80
C LYS A 163 -2.95 16.57 -55.63
N ASP A 164 -3.91 16.90 -56.50
CA ASP A 164 -4.62 15.93 -57.37
C ASP A 164 -5.37 14.83 -56.58
N ALA A 165 -5.81 13.74 -57.23
CA ALA A 165 -6.67 12.73 -56.61
C ALA A 165 -6.54 11.31 -57.20
N GLY A 166 -5.32 10.93 -57.59
CA GLY A 166 -5.03 9.64 -58.21
C GLY A 166 -4.86 8.46 -57.24
N SER A 167 -4.70 8.72 -55.94
CA SER A 167 -4.27 7.72 -54.94
C SER A 167 -5.00 7.86 -53.60
N VAL A 168 -5.02 6.78 -52.80
CA VAL A 168 -5.61 6.75 -51.46
C VAL A 168 -4.52 7.04 -50.42
N VAL A 169 -4.89 7.81 -49.38
CA VAL A 169 -3.97 8.21 -48.31
C VAL A 169 -4.43 7.61 -46.97
N ASP A 170 -3.51 6.92 -46.30
CA ASP A 170 -3.62 6.46 -44.92
C ASP A 170 -2.73 7.30 -44.01
N ILE A 171 -3.30 7.85 -42.92
CA ILE A 171 -2.59 8.60 -41.88
C ILE A 171 -2.90 7.92 -40.55
N THR A 172 -2.10 6.92 -40.20
CA THR A 172 -2.36 6.02 -39.07
C THR A 172 -1.36 6.29 -37.94
N LYS A 173 -1.86 6.47 -36.72
CA LYS A 173 -1.05 6.75 -35.52
C LYS A 173 -0.14 7.99 -35.65
N CYS A 174 -0.47 8.94 -36.52
CA CYS A 174 0.33 10.12 -36.79
C CYS A 174 -0.02 11.29 -35.88
N ARG A 175 0.89 12.25 -35.75
CA ARG A 175 0.75 13.36 -34.80
C ARG A 175 1.01 14.69 -35.44
N PHE A 176 0.15 15.64 -35.11
CA PHE A 176 0.28 17.00 -35.56
C PHE A 176 0.32 17.92 -34.35
N VAL A 177 1.49 18.49 -34.06
CA VAL A 177 1.76 19.21 -32.82
C VAL A 177 2.10 20.66 -33.11
N ASN A 178 1.24 21.59 -32.69
CA ASN A 178 1.44 23.04 -32.82
C ASN A 178 1.83 23.46 -34.23
N ASN A 179 1.27 22.82 -35.26
CA ASN A 179 1.51 23.29 -36.62
C ASN A 179 0.73 24.60 -36.83
N THR A 180 1.34 25.51 -37.58
CA THR A 180 0.79 26.84 -37.82
C THR A 180 0.60 27.08 -39.30
N ALA A 181 -0.54 27.68 -39.61
CA ALA A 181 -0.88 28.20 -40.93
C ALA A 181 -1.51 29.59 -40.75
N PRO A 182 -1.59 30.44 -41.81
CA PRO A 182 -2.39 31.64 -41.75
C PRO A 182 -3.84 31.32 -41.39
N SER A 183 -4.54 32.24 -40.73
CA SER A 183 -5.86 31.99 -40.12
C SER A 183 -6.97 31.56 -41.07
N SER A 184 -6.77 31.62 -42.39
CA SER A 184 -7.73 31.17 -43.41
C SER A 184 -7.38 29.81 -44.01
N GLN A 185 -6.37 29.13 -43.48
CA GLN A 185 -5.77 27.92 -44.06
C GLN A 185 -5.76 26.78 -43.04
N THR A 186 -5.57 25.56 -43.55
CA THR A 186 -5.56 24.34 -42.77
C THR A 186 -4.22 24.13 -42.08
N THR A 187 -4.17 23.75 -40.82
CA THR A 187 -2.87 23.60 -40.12
C THR A 187 -2.15 22.30 -40.45
N ASP A 188 -2.87 21.19 -40.60
CA ASP A 188 -2.25 19.85 -40.56
C ASP A 188 -2.31 19.12 -41.91
N VAL A 189 -3.51 18.85 -42.43
CA VAL A 189 -3.69 18.04 -43.64
C VAL A 189 -4.66 18.69 -44.62
N TYR A 190 -4.21 18.95 -45.85
CA TYR A 190 -5.05 19.54 -46.91
C TYR A 190 -5.07 18.67 -48.17
N PHE A 191 -6.27 18.46 -48.73
CA PHE A 191 -6.51 17.79 -50.02
C PHE A 191 -7.12 18.76 -51.03
N GLU A 192 -6.49 18.93 -52.20
CA GLU A 192 -6.93 19.93 -53.20
C GLU A 192 -8.19 19.55 -53.99
N TYR A 193 -8.45 18.26 -54.20
CA TYR A 193 -9.56 17.81 -55.06
C TYR A 193 -10.58 16.97 -54.31
N LYS A 194 -11.87 17.27 -54.54
CA LYS A 194 -13.02 16.54 -53.96
C LYS A 194 -13.03 15.03 -54.19
N LEU A 195 -12.34 14.58 -55.25
CA LEU A 195 -12.21 13.15 -55.56
C LEU A 195 -11.42 12.36 -54.50
N ASN A 196 -10.71 13.04 -53.58
CA ASN A 196 -10.04 12.44 -52.44
C ASN A 196 -10.98 12.05 -51.28
N LYS A 197 -12.30 12.10 -51.49
CA LYS A 197 -13.28 11.76 -50.45
C LYS A 197 -13.08 10.36 -49.83
N ASP A 198 -12.53 9.42 -50.60
CA ASP A 198 -12.21 8.07 -50.09
C ASP A 198 -11.06 8.07 -49.07
N SER A 199 -10.16 9.06 -49.11
CA SER A 199 -9.11 9.26 -48.09
C SER A 199 -9.65 9.91 -46.82
N MET A 200 -10.85 10.51 -46.85
CA MET A 200 -11.44 11.26 -45.72
C MET A 200 -12.29 10.38 -44.77
N ARG A 201 -12.01 9.08 -44.71
CA ARG A 201 -12.76 8.13 -43.87
C ARG A 201 -12.05 7.96 -42.52
N GLU A 202 -12.83 7.74 -41.46
CA GLU A 202 -12.31 7.63 -40.08
C GLU A 202 -11.27 6.51 -39.95
N GLU A 203 -11.47 5.37 -40.62
CA GLU A 203 -10.52 4.25 -40.62
C GLU A 203 -9.14 4.59 -41.23
N ARG A 204 -9.07 5.63 -42.07
CA ARG A 204 -7.84 6.10 -42.73
C ARG A 204 -7.03 7.05 -41.85
N PHE A 205 -7.63 7.60 -40.79
CA PHE A 205 -7.00 8.49 -39.81
C PHE A 205 -6.77 7.82 -38.45
N LYS A 206 -6.86 6.50 -38.41
CA LYS A 206 -6.95 5.72 -37.17
C LYS A 206 -5.79 6.00 -36.20
N GLY A 207 -6.12 6.41 -34.98
CA GLY A 207 -5.15 6.69 -33.91
C GLY A 207 -4.32 7.95 -34.14
N SER A 208 -4.67 8.79 -35.12
CA SER A 208 -4.00 10.06 -35.40
C SER A 208 -4.69 11.21 -34.68
N HIS A 209 -3.92 12.17 -34.19
CA HIS A 209 -4.44 13.28 -33.39
C HIS A 209 -3.70 14.58 -33.66
N SER A 210 -4.34 15.70 -33.31
CA SER A 210 -3.78 17.04 -33.48
C SER A 210 -4.17 18.00 -32.36
N ASN A 211 -3.21 18.77 -31.85
CA ASN A 211 -3.47 19.94 -31.00
C ASN A 211 -3.29 21.29 -31.73
N SER A 212 -3.10 21.28 -33.05
CA SER A 212 -3.06 22.50 -33.85
C SER A 212 -4.41 23.22 -33.83
N LEU A 213 -4.39 24.52 -34.14
CA LEU A 213 -5.62 25.32 -34.21
C LEU A 213 -6.46 24.93 -35.45
N PRO A 214 -7.79 24.82 -35.33
CA PRO A 214 -8.67 24.60 -36.48
C PRO A 214 -8.53 25.68 -37.59
N PRO A 215 -8.78 25.33 -38.87
CA PRO A 215 -9.12 23.99 -39.35
C PRO A 215 -7.88 23.09 -39.44
N LYS A 216 -8.00 21.83 -38.99
CA LYS A 216 -6.91 20.83 -38.96
C LYS A 216 -6.87 19.98 -40.22
N VAL A 217 -8.03 19.54 -40.69
CA VAL A 217 -8.16 18.70 -41.89
C VAL A 217 -9.16 19.35 -42.83
N GLN A 218 -8.79 19.49 -44.11
CA GLN A 218 -9.67 20.09 -45.11
C GLN A 218 -9.61 19.37 -46.44
N LEU A 219 -10.80 19.12 -46.99
CA LEU A 219 -11.02 18.76 -48.39
C LEU A 219 -11.54 20.00 -49.14
N ASN A 220 -10.77 20.46 -50.12
CA ASN A 220 -11.09 21.69 -50.85
C ASN A 220 -12.51 21.67 -51.42
N GLU A 221 -13.22 22.79 -51.25
CA GLU A 221 -14.59 23.02 -51.74
C GLU A 221 -15.69 22.03 -51.25
N ASP A 222 -15.42 21.07 -50.34
CA ASP A 222 -16.44 20.10 -49.87
C ASP A 222 -17.32 20.64 -48.73
N GLY A 223 -16.93 21.76 -48.08
CA GLY A 223 -17.73 22.46 -47.08
C GLY A 223 -18.00 21.69 -45.77
N ILE A 224 -17.55 20.44 -45.66
CA ILE A 224 -17.62 19.58 -44.48
C ILE A 224 -16.43 19.86 -43.56
N ASP A 225 -16.69 19.90 -42.25
CA ASP A 225 -15.66 19.95 -41.21
C ASP A 225 -15.13 18.54 -40.95
N TYR A 226 -13.83 18.34 -41.20
CA TYR A 226 -13.14 17.07 -41.06
C TYR A 226 -12.20 17.03 -39.86
N ASP A 227 -12.22 18.03 -38.97
CA ASP A 227 -11.35 18.09 -37.80
C ASP A 227 -11.56 16.93 -36.83
N TYR A 228 -12.74 16.27 -36.88
CA TYR A 228 -13.01 15.05 -36.12
C TYR A 228 -12.12 13.87 -36.53
N LEU A 229 -11.48 13.91 -37.71
CA LEU A 229 -10.50 12.92 -38.15
C LEU A 229 -9.14 13.08 -37.44
N LEU A 230 -8.86 14.27 -36.88
CA LEU A 230 -7.68 14.54 -36.05
C LEU A 230 -8.13 15.15 -34.71
N PRO A 231 -8.76 14.35 -33.83
CA PRO A 231 -9.21 14.82 -32.54
C PRO A 231 -8.03 15.36 -31.70
N PRO A 232 -8.31 16.22 -30.69
CA PRO A 232 -7.28 16.64 -29.74
C PRO A 232 -6.65 15.43 -29.04
N PHE A 233 -5.44 15.61 -28.54
CA PHE A 233 -4.77 14.63 -27.70
C PHE A 233 -5.55 14.48 -26.38
N PRO A 234 -6.01 13.28 -26.00
CA PRO A 234 -6.70 13.07 -24.73
C PRO A 234 -5.75 13.27 -23.54
N SER A 235 -6.24 13.86 -22.45
CA SER A 235 -5.47 13.99 -21.19
C SER A 235 -5.37 12.66 -20.44
N ASP A 236 -6.43 11.86 -20.53
CA ASP A 236 -6.51 10.50 -19.99
C ASP A 236 -6.98 9.58 -21.11
N ILE A 237 -6.37 8.39 -21.21
CA ILE A 237 -6.75 7.37 -22.19
C ILE A 237 -7.48 6.25 -21.47
N TYR A 238 -8.67 5.91 -21.94
CA TYR A 238 -9.49 4.88 -21.32
C TYR A 238 -9.33 3.53 -22.02
N VAL A 239 -9.27 2.46 -21.22
CA VAL A 239 -9.19 1.07 -21.68
C VAL A 239 -10.33 0.26 -21.07
N SER A 240 -11.00 -0.56 -21.88
CA SER A 240 -12.09 -1.44 -21.45
C SER A 240 -12.05 -2.76 -22.21
N GLN A 241 -12.11 -3.88 -21.49
CA GLN A 241 -12.22 -5.19 -22.12
C GLN A 241 -13.58 -5.40 -22.79
N SER A 242 -14.66 -4.92 -22.16
CA SER A 242 -16.03 -5.24 -22.57
C SER A 242 -16.57 -4.36 -23.71
N ILE A 243 -16.22 -3.08 -23.73
CA ILE A 243 -16.71 -2.11 -24.74
C ILE A 243 -15.60 -1.52 -25.61
N GLY A 244 -14.33 -1.74 -25.24
CA GLY A 244 -13.19 -1.17 -25.95
C GLY A 244 -12.88 -1.84 -27.28
N SER A 245 -12.22 -1.08 -28.16
CA SER A 245 -11.80 -1.56 -29.48
C SER A 245 -10.46 -0.95 -29.89
N ASP A 246 -9.45 -1.79 -30.19
CA ASP A 246 -8.19 -1.29 -30.78
C ASP A 246 -8.33 -0.99 -32.28
N SER A 247 -9.46 -1.36 -32.90
CA SER A 247 -9.75 -1.06 -34.30
C SER A 247 -10.52 0.24 -34.50
N THR A 248 -11.41 0.57 -33.56
CA THR A 248 -12.37 1.68 -33.69
C THR A 248 -12.46 2.57 -32.45
N GLY A 249 -11.73 2.26 -31.38
CA GLY A 249 -11.64 3.12 -30.20
C GLY A 249 -10.85 4.39 -30.53
N ASP A 250 -11.13 5.47 -29.80
CA ASP A 250 -10.41 6.75 -29.88
C ASP A 250 -9.73 7.12 -28.55
N GLY A 251 -9.77 6.22 -27.56
CA GLY A 251 -9.18 6.41 -26.25
C GLY A 251 -10.02 7.26 -25.31
N SER A 252 -11.19 7.76 -25.74
CA SER A 252 -12.16 8.42 -24.87
C SER A 252 -12.90 7.43 -23.98
N ARG A 253 -13.61 7.94 -22.96
CA ARG A 253 -14.41 7.11 -22.06
C ARG A 253 -15.57 6.40 -22.78
N ASP A 254 -16.11 6.99 -23.84
CA ASP A 254 -17.24 6.45 -24.61
C ASP A 254 -16.79 5.46 -25.70
N LYS A 255 -15.57 5.62 -26.22
CA LYS A 255 -14.94 4.73 -27.20
C LYS A 255 -13.53 4.32 -26.73
N PRO A 256 -13.40 3.60 -25.61
CA PRO A 256 -12.11 3.23 -25.05
C PRO A 256 -11.34 2.30 -25.99
N TYR A 257 -10.03 2.23 -25.81
CA TYR A 257 -9.23 1.15 -26.40
C TYR A 257 -9.50 -0.17 -25.68
N ARG A 258 -9.19 -1.30 -26.34
CA ARG A 258 -9.43 -2.62 -25.74
C ARG A 258 -8.26 -3.10 -24.91
N THR A 259 -7.03 -2.75 -25.32
CA THR A 259 -5.80 -3.19 -24.68
C THR A 259 -4.99 -2.00 -24.15
N VAL A 260 -4.27 -2.23 -23.05
CA VAL A 260 -3.30 -1.26 -22.50
C VAL A 260 -2.14 -1.10 -23.46
N GLN A 261 -1.70 -2.18 -24.12
CA GLN A 261 -0.62 -2.10 -25.11
C GLN A 261 -0.97 -1.15 -26.27
N TYR A 262 -2.19 -1.23 -26.82
CA TYR A 262 -2.60 -0.29 -27.86
C TYR A 262 -2.71 1.14 -27.32
N ALA A 263 -3.26 1.33 -26.12
CA ALA A 263 -3.29 2.63 -25.48
C ALA A 263 -1.87 3.21 -25.31
N LEU A 264 -0.89 2.41 -24.91
CA LEU A 264 0.52 2.81 -24.81
C LEU A 264 1.12 3.19 -26.16
N GLU A 265 0.86 2.44 -27.24
CA GLU A 265 1.35 2.78 -28.58
C GLU A 265 0.80 4.13 -29.08
N ILE A 266 -0.45 4.45 -28.71
CA ILE A 266 -1.03 5.76 -29.00
C ILE A 266 -0.48 6.83 -28.05
N ALA A 267 -0.30 6.49 -26.78
CA ALA A 267 0.10 7.39 -25.69
C ALA A 267 1.57 7.82 -25.76
N GLU A 268 2.48 6.86 -25.92
CA GLU A 268 3.94 7.00 -25.80
C GLU A 268 4.53 8.27 -26.43
N PRO A 269 4.00 8.81 -27.55
CA PRO A 269 4.51 10.03 -28.11
C PRO A 269 4.04 11.35 -27.43
N TYR A 270 3.07 11.33 -26.51
CA TYR A 270 2.29 12.48 -26.05
C TYR A 270 2.82 12.99 -24.72
N SER A 271 3.06 14.30 -24.60
CA SER A 271 3.21 14.98 -23.30
C SER A 271 4.38 14.52 -22.39
N SER A 272 4.55 15.26 -21.29
CA SER A 272 5.46 14.94 -20.19
C SER A 272 4.90 13.88 -19.22
N PHE A 273 3.62 13.50 -19.32
CA PHE A 273 2.94 12.59 -18.40
C PHE A 273 1.55 12.13 -18.92
N ILE A 274 1.24 10.83 -18.87
CA ILE A 274 -0.04 10.27 -19.36
C ILE A 274 -0.71 9.38 -18.33
N ASN A 275 -2.03 9.46 -18.21
CA ASN A 275 -2.84 8.50 -17.46
C ASN A 275 -3.58 7.54 -18.40
N ILE A 276 -3.46 6.24 -18.13
CA ILE A 276 -4.27 5.17 -18.70
C ILE A 276 -5.23 4.68 -17.62
N ILE A 277 -6.52 4.75 -17.89
CA ILE A 277 -7.59 4.42 -16.94
C ILE A 277 -8.32 3.16 -17.40
N ILE A 278 -8.23 2.09 -16.62
CA ILE A 278 -8.93 0.82 -16.88
C ILE A 278 -10.36 0.90 -16.31
N LEU A 279 -11.35 0.82 -17.18
CA LEU A 279 -12.78 0.90 -16.85
C LEU A 279 -13.31 -0.45 -16.33
N ASP A 280 -12.92 -1.56 -16.96
CA ASP A 280 -13.38 -2.90 -16.65
C ASP A 280 -12.47 -3.99 -17.22
N GLY A 281 -12.66 -5.22 -16.71
CA GLY A 281 -12.08 -6.45 -17.25
C GLY A 281 -10.84 -6.99 -16.53
N GLU A 282 -10.41 -8.14 -17.03
CA GLU A 282 -9.09 -8.73 -16.79
C GLU A 282 -8.26 -8.60 -18.07
N LEU A 283 -7.30 -7.67 -18.06
CA LEU A 283 -6.47 -7.36 -19.21
C LEU A 283 -5.18 -8.17 -19.14
N TRP A 284 -5.11 -9.19 -20.00
CA TRP A 284 -3.95 -10.06 -20.11
C TRP A 284 -3.13 -9.66 -21.33
N GLU A 285 -1.98 -9.03 -21.08
CA GLU A 285 -1.11 -8.41 -22.07
C GLU A 285 0.11 -9.31 -22.36
N ASN A 286 0.71 -9.14 -23.54
CA ASN A 286 1.92 -9.89 -23.91
C ASN A 286 3.19 -9.25 -23.34
N ALA A 287 3.36 -7.95 -23.56
CA ALA A 287 4.42 -7.12 -22.99
C ALA A 287 4.03 -5.65 -23.15
N LEU A 288 4.34 -4.82 -22.15
CA LEU A 288 4.16 -3.37 -22.16
C LEU A 288 5.49 -2.71 -22.51
N TRP A 289 5.56 -2.26 -23.76
CA TRP A 289 6.68 -1.56 -24.38
C TRP A 289 6.89 -0.13 -23.82
N LEU A 290 7.85 0.20 -22.94
CA LEU A 290 8.00 1.59 -22.45
C LEU A 290 9.31 2.23 -22.91
N ARG A 291 9.29 3.12 -23.92
CA ARG A 291 10.55 3.69 -24.44
C ARG A 291 11.11 4.87 -23.66
N SER A 292 10.34 5.86 -23.14
CA SER A 292 10.99 7.06 -22.54
C SER A 292 10.15 8.05 -21.70
N ARG A 293 8.90 7.77 -21.30
CA ARG A 293 8.04 8.81 -20.65
C ARG A 293 7.22 8.38 -19.43
N PRO A 294 6.96 9.30 -18.48
CA PRO A 294 6.07 9.05 -17.35
C PRO A 294 4.66 8.60 -17.72
N ILE A 295 4.30 7.38 -17.30
CA ILE A 295 2.99 6.79 -17.53
C ILE A 295 2.39 6.33 -16.21
N THR A 296 1.10 6.59 -16.02
CA THR A 296 0.30 6.06 -14.91
C THR A 296 -0.78 5.16 -15.45
N ILE A 297 -0.84 3.92 -14.98
CA ILE A 297 -1.91 2.96 -15.26
C ILE A 297 -2.71 2.78 -13.97
N GLN A 298 -4.01 3.05 -14.01
CA GLN A 298 -4.86 3.00 -12.82
C GLN A 298 -6.27 2.50 -13.12
N SER A 299 -6.97 2.03 -12.08
CA SER A 299 -8.40 1.71 -12.15
C SER A 299 -9.26 3.00 -12.09
N ASP A 300 -10.36 3.06 -12.86
CA ASP A 300 -11.37 4.16 -12.80
C ASP A 300 -12.05 4.27 -11.42
N ASN A 301 -11.99 3.21 -10.61
CA ASN A 301 -12.57 3.23 -9.27
C ASN A 301 -11.68 2.48 -8.27
N ARG A 302 -11.06 3.22 -7.35
CA ARG A 302 -10.20 2.66 -6.28
C ARG A 302 -10.97 1.79 -5.28
N THR A 303 -12.31 1.80 -5.31
CA THR A 303 -13.16 1.15 -4.30
C THR A 303 -14.12 0.08 -4.83
N ALA A 304 -14.39 0.02 -6.14
CA ALA A 304 -15.37 -0.91 -6.73
C ALA A 304 -14.69 -1.93 -7.66
N GLY A 305 -14.40 -3.13 -7.13
CA GLY A 305 -13.84 -4.26 -7.86
C GLY A 305 -12.51 -3.93 -8.54
N ARG A 306 -11.39 -4.22 -7.87
CA ARG A 306 -10.04 -4.00 -8.40
C ARG A 306 -9.93 -4.62 -9.81
N LYS A 307 -9.36 -3.86 -10.75
CA LYS A 307 -9.17 -4.31 -12.13
C LYS A 307 -7.87 -5.06 -12.26
N THR A 308 -7.87 -6.12 -13.06
CA THR A 308 -6.69 -6.96 -13.24
C THR A 308 -5.95 -6.54 -14.49
N ILE A 309 -4.64 -6.32 -14.34
CA ILE A 309 -3.69 -6.29 -15.45
C ILE A 309 -2.67 -7.40 -15.20
N GLY A 310 -2.31 -8.14 -16.24
CA GLY A 310 -1.36 -9.22 -16.06
C GLY A 310 -0.75 -9.74 -17.35
N ARG A 311 0.14 -10.72 -17.20
CA ARG A 311 0.81 -11.39 -18.32
C ARG A 311 0.09 -12.69 -18.71
N LEU A 312 -0.02 -12.94 -20.01
CA LEU A 312 -0.49 -14.22 -20.56
C LEU A 312 0.55 -15.33 -20.41
N SER A 313 0.07 -16.54 -20.12
CA SER A 313 0.88 -17.68 -19.70
C SER A 313 1.90 -18.26 -20.70
N SER A 314 1.90 -17.76 -21.94
CA SER A 314 2.70 -18.30 -23.06
C SER A 314 3.80 -17.34 -23.53
N VAL A 315 4.06 -16.26 -22.80
CA VAL A 315 4.97 -15.20 -23.24
C VAL A 315 6.26 -15.19 -22.41
N ASP A 316 7.39 -15.40 -23.08
CA ASP A 316 8.76 -15.29 -22.52
C ASP A 316 9.25 -13.83 -22.46
N SER A 317 8.38 -12.90 -22.05
CA SER A 317 8.73 -11.50 -21.83
C SER A 317 8.17 -11.00 -20.51
N ALA A 318 8.82 -10.00 -19.92
CA ALA A 318 8.26 -9.26 -18.80
C ALA A 318 6.95 -8.58 -19.20
N LEU A 319 6.01 -8.43 -18.25
CA LEU A 319 4.83 -7.59 -18.44
C LEU A 319 5.25 -6.15 -18.72
N ALA A 320 6.28 -5.62 -18.04
CA ALA A 320 6.83 -4.31 -18.37
C ALA A 320 8.34 -4.28 -18.13
N THR A 321 9.07 -3.64 -19.06
CA THR A 321 10.50 -3.28 -18.87
C THR A 321 10.61 -1.77 -18.90
N ILE A 322 11.03 -1.17 -17.80
CA ILE A 322 11.13 0.28 -17.62
C ILE A 322 12.59 0.69 -17.81
N GLY A 323 12.89 1.29 -18.97
CA GLY A 323 14.19 1.92 -19.27
C GLY A 323 14.32 3.28 -18.59
N ASP A 324 14.86 4.29 -19.27
CA ASP A 324 14.95 5.67 -18.74
C ASP A 324 13.59 6.40 -18.77
N SER A 325 12.63 5.90 -17.98
CA SER A 325 11.23 6.33 -17.94
C SER A 325 10.60 6.13 -16.55
N SER A 326 9.39 6.65 -16.30
CA SER A 326 8.63 6.33 -15.08
C SER A 326 7.31 5.61 -15.37
N LEU A 327 6.97 4.62 -14.54
CA LEU A 327 5.72 3.88 -14.60
C LEU A 327 5.06 3.86 -13.22
N THR A 328 3.78 4.21 -13.15
CA THR A 328 2.97 4.14 -11.92
C THR A 328 1.81 3.17 -12.09
N PHE A 329 1.66 2.20 -11.18
CA PHE A 329 0.46 1.37 -11.06
C PHE A 329 -0.37 1.80 -9.86
N GLY A 330 -1.65 2.16 -10.08
CA GLY A 330 -2.54 2.66 -9.03
C GLY A 330 -3.85 1.88 -8.88
N GLY A 331 -4.05 1.18 -7.77
CA GLY A 331 -5.34 0.56 -7.45
C GLY A 331 -5.70 -0.67 -8.30
N LEU A 332 -4.71 -1.48 -8.67
CA LEU A 332 -4.86 -2.60 -9.61
C LEU A 332 -4.56 -3.95 -8.94
N ILE A 333 -5.13 -5.03 -9.48
CA ILE A 333 -4.58 -6.37 -9.30
C ILE A 333 -3.55 -6.59 -10.40
N ILE A 334 -2.32 -6.92 -10.03
CA ILE A 334 -1.21 -7.21 -10.95
C ILE A 334 -0.98 -8.72 -10.89
N GLY A 335 -1.26 -9.40 -12.00
CA GLY A 335 -1.28 -10.85 -12.06
C GLY A 335 -0.36 -11.47 -13.10
N ASP A 336 -0.10 -12.76 -12.94
CA ASP A 336 0.58 -13.58 -13.94
C ASP A 336 -0.10 -14.94 -14.05
N THR A 337 -0.37 -15.38 -15.28
CA THR A 337 -1.08 -16.64 -15.54
C THR A 337 -0.18 -17.77 -16.03
N GLY A 338 1.13 -17.58 -16.19
CA GLY A 338 2.03 -18.68 -16.61
C GLY A 338 3.44 -18.68 -16.05
N THR A 339 4.16 -19.73 -16.45
CA THR A 339 5.51 -20.06 -15.99
C THR A 339 6.52 -19.37 -16.88
N SER A 340 6.75 -18.08 -16.68
CA SER A 340 7.77 -17.35 -17.45
C SER A 340 9.16 -17.49 -16.84
N THR A 341 10.16 -17.49 -17.73
CA THR A 341 11.58 -17.37 -17.36
C THR A 341 12.02 -15.92 -17.11
N GLN A 342 11.12 -14.95 -17.26
CA GLN A 342 11.39 -13.53 -17.05
C GLN A 342 10.60 -12.96 -15.86
N PRO A 343 11.18 -11.99 -15.13
CA PRO A 343 10.45 -11.24 -14.12
C PRO A 343 9.16 -10.62 -14.66
N LEU A 344 8.15 -10.42 -13.80
CA LEU A 344 6.90 -9.78 -14.24
C LEU A 344 7.16 -8.29 -14.58
N LEU A 345 7.89 -7.59 -13.73
CA LEU A 345 8.28 -6.19 -13.91
C LEU A 345 9.80 -6.06 -13.83
N ILE A 346 10.41 -5.40 -14.81
CA ILE A 346 11.86 -5.13 -14.86
C ILE A 346 12.08 -3.61 -14.81
N VAL A 347 12.92 -3.14 -13.90
CA VAL A 347 13.36 -1.73 -13.83
C VAL A 347 14.84 -1.68 -14.22
N ASP A 348 15.15 -1.19 -15.42
CA ASP A 348 16.48 -1.27 -16.02
C ASP A 348 16.85 0.00 -16.81
N GLY A 349 17.00 1.11 -16.08
CA GLY A 349 17.45 2.40 -16.62
C GLY A 349 17.95 3.31 -15.50
N THR A 350 18.89 4.21 -15.80
CA THR A 350 19.39 5.17 -14.80
C THR A 350 18.35 6.20 -14.39
N GLY A 351 17.46 6.57 -15.31
CA GLY A 351 16.29 7.41 -15.06
C GLY A 351 15.01 6.61 -14.79
N ALA A 352 15.10 5.29 -14.62
CA ALA A 352 13.94 4.45 -14.42
C ALA A 352 13.27 4.71 -13.05
N PHE A 353 11.94 4.86 -13.03
CA PHE A 353 11.19 5.06 -11.79
C PHE A 353 9.90 4.26 -11.79
N LEU A 354 9.82 3.23 -10.94
CA LEU A 354 8.60 2.42 -10.77
C LEU A 354 7.89 2.79 -9.47
N THR A 355 6.62 3.19 -9.56
CA THR A 355 5.73 3.42 -8.42
C THR A 355 4.58 2.42 -8.43
N ILE A 356 4.33 1.74 -7.32
CA ILE A 356 3.18 0.86 -7.13
C ILE A 356 2.42 1.34 -5.90
N GLN A 357 1.16 1.72 -6.08
CA GLN A 357 0.34 2.29 -5.02
C GLN A 357 -1.03 1.60 -4.94
N SER A 358 -1.41 1.17 -3.73
CA SER A 358 -2.74 0.61 -3.47
C SER A 358 -3.08 -0.61 -4.34
N SER A 359 -2.07 -1.37 -4.76
CA SER A 359 -2.21 -2.49 -5.69
C SER A 359 -2.07 -3.84 -4.98
N GLU A 360 -2.54 -4.90 -5.61
CA GLU A 360 -2.46 -6.27 -5.11
C GLU A 360 -1.76 -7.17 -6.12
N PHE A 361 -0.78 -7.94 -5.68
CA PHE A 361 -0.15 -8.98 -6.49
C PHE A 361 -0.83 -10.32 -6.22
N GLN A 362 -1.26 -10.99 -7.29
CA GLN A 362 -1.84 -12.33 -7.24
C GLN A 362 -1.09 -13.24 -8.21
N GLY A 363 -0.57 -14.37 -7.73
CA GLY A 363 0.14 -15.32 -8.58
C GLY A 363 0.13 -16.73 -7.98
N GLN A 364 -0.69 -17.63 -8.52
CA GLN A 364 -0.74 -19.05 -8.14
C GLN A 364 0.40 -19.89 -8.75
N GLN A 365 1.59 -19.34 -8.92
CA GLN A 365 2.62 -19.94 -9.78
C GLN A 365 3.93 -20.10 -9.04
N SER A 366 4.58 -21.25 -9.23
CA SER A 366 5.97 -21.50 -8.83
C SER A 366 6.88 -20.55 -9.62
N LEU A 367 7.29 -19.45 -9.00
CA LEU A 367 8.12 -18.44 -9.62
C LEU A 367 9.59 -18.89 -9.64
N GLY A 368 10.07 -19.31 -10.82
CA GLY A 368 11.50 -19.48 -11.08
C GLY A 368 12.30 -18.16 -11.08
N ASN A 369 11.62 -17.00 -11.12
CA ASN A 369 12.22 -15.66 -11.16
C ASN A 369 11.39 -14.64 -10.36
N SER A 370 11.93 -13.44 -10.11
CA SER A 370 11.27 -12.40 -9.32
C SER A 370 9.99 -11.84 -9.92
N LEU A 371 9.03 -11.38 -9.10
CA LEU A 371 7.91 -10.57 -9.61
C LEU A 371 8.42 -9.21 -10.07
N ILE A 372 9.27 -8.59 -9.26
CA ILE A 372 9.89 -7.31 -9.55
C ILE A 372 11.40 -7.49 -9.53
N ASP A 373 12.07 -7.23 -10.64
CA ASP A 373 13.52 -7.21 -10.77
C ASP A 373 13.98 -5.78 -11.08
N ALA A 374 14.37 -5.05 -10.03
CA ALA A 374 14.78 -3.67 -10.12
C ALA A 374 16.31 -3.60 -10.14
N ARG A 375 16.90 -3.39 -11.32
CA ARG A 375 18.34 -3.46 -11.61
C ARG A 375 19.04 -2.12 -11.62
N ARG A 376 18.34 -1.08 -12.06
CA ARG A 376 18.84 0.31 -12.19
C ARG A 376 17.66 1.27 -12.07
N GLY A 377 17.85 2.41 -11.42
CA GLY A 377 16.81 3.45 -11.25
C GLY A 377 16.34 3.61 -9.80
N SER A 378 15.03 3.77 -9.60
CA SER A 378 14.37 3.82 -8.30
C SER A 378 13.04 3.04 -8.27
N LEU A 379 12.67 2.57 -7.08
CA LEU A 379 11.45 1.80 -6.81
C LEU A 379 10.70 2.39 -5.60
N GLU A 380 9.41 2.63 -5.74
CA GLU A 380 8.50 3.02 -4.67
C GLU A 380 7.28 2.08 -4.61
N ILE A 381 7.04 1.45 -3.47
CA ILE A 381 5.84 0.62 -3.25
C ILE A 381 5.13 1.09 -1.98
N THR A 382 3.85 1.44 -2.10
CA THR A 382 3.03 1.97 -1.00
C THR A 382 1.64 1.33 -0.92
N ASN A 383 1.16 1.06 0.30
CA ASN A 383 -0.20 0.56 0.58
C ASN A 383 -0.60 -0.66 -0.26
N SER A 384 0.35 -1.56 -0.54
CA SER A 384 0.16 -2.65 -1.52
C SER A 384 0.22 -4.01 -0.86
N LYS A 385 -0.47 -4.98 -1.45
CA LYS A 385 -0.67 -6.31 -0.88
C LYS A 385 -0.07 -7.41 -1.76
N PHE A 386 0.59 -8.39 -1.17
CA PHE A 386 1.12 -9.58 -1.84
C PHE A 386 0.46 -10.81 -1.22
N ASN A 387 -0.42 -11.49 -1.98
CA ASN A 387 -1.22 -12.60 -1.49
C ASN A 387 -0.91 -13.90 -2.22
N ASP A 388 -0.83 -15.00 -1.47
CA ASP A 388 -0.84 -16.38 -1.98
C ASP A 388 0.23 -16.64 -3.07
N LEU A 389 1.43 -16.11 -2.84
CA LEU A 389 2.56 -16.24 -3.76
C LEU A 389 3.32 -17.55 -3.52
N ILE A 390 3.75 -18.23 -4.59
CA ILE A 390 4.61 -19.41 -4.52
C ILE A 390 5.99 -19.09 -5.13
N LEU A 391 7.03 -18.98 -4.32
CA LEU A 391 8.40 -18.70 -4.81
C LEU A 391 9.19 -20.01 -4.93
N SER A 392 9.95 -20.20 -6.02
CA SER A 392 10.76 -21.42 -6.23
C SER A 392 12.26 -21.22 -6.37
N ASP A 393 12.76 -20.12 -6.96
CA ASP A 393 14.22 -19.92 -7.10
C ASP A 393 14.69 -18.47 -6.92
N SER A 394 13.78 -17.53 -6.67
CA SER A 394 14.11 -16.11 -6.59
C SER A 394 13.21 -15.33 -5.62
N ALA A 395 13.54 -14.06 -5.41
CA ALA A 395 12.79 -13.20 -4.50
C ALA A 395 11.55 -12.58 -5.14
N ALA A 396 10.47 -12.34 -4.40
CA ALA A 396 9.30 -11.63 -4.95
C ALA A 396 9.71 -10.23 -5.43
N ILE A 397 10.50 -9.52 -4.64
CA ILE A 397 11.09 -8.24 -4.98
C ILE A 397 12.61 -8.37 -4.92
N LYS A 398 13.27 -8.23 -6.06
CA LYS A 398 14.72 -8.24 -6.18
C LYS A 398 15.22 -6.85 -6.53
N ILE A 399 16.11 -6.32 -5.70
CA ILE A 399 16.68 -4.99 -5.83
C ILE A 399 18.19 -5.15 -6.03
N SER A 400 18.64 -4.95 -7.26
CA SER A 400 20.06 -4.91 -7.62
C SER A 400 20.40 -3.52 -8.16
N GLY A 401 21.53 -2.93 -7.79
CA GLY A 401 22.05 -1.71 -8.45
C GLY A 401 21.20 -0.42 -8.39
N LEU A 402 20.10 -0.35 -7.62
CA LEU A 402 19.30 0.87 -7.48
C LEU A 402 20.05 1.98 -6.73
N THR A 403 19.79 3.24 -7.12
CA THR A 403 20.29 4.41 -6.40
C THR A 403 19.48 4.67 -5.12
N ASN A 404 18.17 4.46 -5.17
CA ASN A 404 17.24 4.56 -4.04
C ASN A 404 16.09 3.54 -4.15
N SER A 405 15.58 3.06 -3.02
CA SER A 405 14.27 2.39 -2.96
C SER A 405 13.50 2.78 -1.69
N SER A 406 12.18 2.90 -1.81
CA SER A 406 11.27 3.24 -0.71
C SER A 406 10.10 2.28 -0.68
N LEU A 407 10.03 1.46 0.36
CA LEU A 407 8.96 0.49 0.58
C LEU A 407 8.23 0.92 1.86
N SER A 408 6.90 1.08 1.81
CA SER A 408 6.10 1.46 2.99
C SER A 408 4.67 0.92 2.94
N ASN A 409 4.09 0.62 4.10
CA ASN A 409 2.74 0.03 4.21
C ASN A 409 2.53 -1.17 3.25
N ILE A 410 3.47 -2.11 3.24
CA ILE A 410 3.36 -3.34 2.45
C ILE A 410 2.79 -4.44 3.34
N GLU A 411 1.76 -5.11 2.84
CA GLU A 411 1.16 -6.28 3.48
C GLU A 411 1.48 -7.52 2.65
N ALA A 412 2.22 -8.48 3.20
CA ALA A 412 2.48 -9.77 2.56
C ALA A 412 1.87 -10.90 3.40
N ILE A 413 0.94 -11.65 2.81
CA ILE A 413 0.20 -12.74 3.46
C ILE A 413 0.30 -14.01 2.63
N ASN A 414 0.58 -15.15 3.28
CA ASN A 414 0.64 -16.48 2.66
C ASN A 414 1.65 -16.56 1.48
N VAL A 415 2.83 -15.98 1.65
CA VAL A 415 3.94 -16.22 0.71
C VAL A 415 4.54 -17.59 1.02
N ILE A 416 4.16 -18.59 0.23
CA ILE A 416 4.62 -19.98 0.34
C ILE A 416 5.89 -20.14 -0.50
N ARG A 417 6.86 -20.92 -0.03
CA ARG A 417 8.00 -21.35 -0.84
C ARG A 417 7.91 -22.85 -1.07
N SER A 418 8.13 -23.27 -2.31
CA SER A 418 8.11 -24.70 -2.65
C SER A 418 9.52 -25.28 -2.74
N GLN A 419 10.52 -24.50 -3.21
CA GLN A 419 11.95 -24.85 -3.40
C GLN A 419 12.82 -23.55 -3.35
N GLY A 420 14.17 -23.64 -3.23
CA GLY A 420 15.13 -22.55 -3.53
C GLY A 420 15.64 -21.62 -2.38
N ASN A 421 16.55 -20.70 -2.75
CA ASN A 421 17.28 -19.77 -1.85
C ASN A 421 16.75 -18.31 -1.82
N GLY A 422 15.60 -18.01 -2.44
CA GLY A 422 15.12 -16.62 -2.62
C GLY A 422 14.34 -16.06 -1.42
N ALA A 423 14.52 -14.79 -1.07
CA ALA A 423 13.79 -14.08 0.02
C ALA A 423 12.43 -13.47 -0.43
N PHE A 424 11.60 -12.90 0.44
CA PHE A 424 10.46 -12.07 -0.07
C PHE A 424 11.01 -10.79 -0.69
N ILE A 425 11.95 -10.13 0.00
CA ILE A 425 12.75 -9.02 -0.54
C ILE A 425 14.23 -9.42 -0.53
N GLU A 426 14.89 -9.32 -1.68
CA GLU A 426 16.33 -9.52 -1.82
C GLU A 426 17.01 -8.23 -2.27
N TYR A 427 17.98 -7.75 -1.49
CA TYR A 427 18.88 -6.66 -1.85
C TYR A 427 20.23 -7.21 -2.29
N LEU A 428 20.57 -7.07 -3.58
CA LEU A 428 21.89 -7.35 -4.15
C LEU A 428 22.66 -6.04 -4.33
N LEU A 429 23.48 -5.69 -3.35
CA LEU A 429 24.14 -4.37 -3.29
C LEU A 429 25.52 -4.34 -3.96
N GLU A 430 25.82 -5.32 -4.82
CA GLU A 430 27.04 -5.33 -5.64
C GLU A 430 27.04 -4.14 -6.60
N ASN A 431 28.10 -3.33 -6.57
CA ASN A 431 28.35 -2.17 -7.45
C ASN A 431 27.58 -0.85 -7.18
N ALA A 432 26.85 -0.70 -6.07
CA ALA A 432 26.26 0.59 -5.69
C ALA A 432 27.32 1.56 -5.12
N ILE A 433 27.62 2.68 -5.79
CA ILE A 433 28.64 3.67 -5.35
C ILE A 433 28.20 4.37 -4.05
N SER A 434 26.89 4.60 -3.88
CA SER A 434 26.19 5.04 -2.66
C SER A 434 24.67 4.83 -2.87
N SER A 435 23.99 4.09 -2.00
CA SER A 435 22.53 3.90 -2.09
C SER A 435 21.83 4.01 -0.73
N THR A 436 20.59 4.53 -0.73
CA THR A 436 19.74 4.58 0.46
C THR A 436 18.45 3.82 0.20
N HIS A 437 18.18 2.83 1.04
CA HIS A 437 17.00 1.99 0.96
C HIS A 437 16.21 2.13 2.26
N THR A 438 14.93 2.49 2.16
CA THR A 438 14.06 2.70 3.32
C THR A 438 12.90 1.72 3.27
N LEU A 439 12.72 0.98 4.36
CA LEU A 439 11.54 0.19 4.68
C LEU A 439 10.93 0.81 5.95
N ASP A 440 9.86 1.60 5.82
CA ASP A 440 9.27 2.35 6.94
C ASP A 440 7.74 2.28 6.94
N GLN A 441 7.15 2.43 8.13
CA GLN A 441 5.71 2.46 8.42
C GLN A 441 4.95 1.19 8.06
N SER A 442 4.47 0.48 9.10
CA SER A 442 3.41 -0.54 9.02
C SER A 442 3.62 -1.60 7.94
N ILE A 443 4.86 -2.02 7.72
CA ILE A 443 5.17 -3.16 6.85
C ILE A 443 4.86 -4.43 7.65
N PHE A 444 3.83 -5.14 7.23
CA PHE A 444 3.45 -6.42 7.79
C PHE A 444 3.89 -7.53 6.84
N ILE A 445 4.89 -8.30 7.25
CA ILE A 445 5.35 -9.45 6.48
C ILE A 445 5.00 -10.70 7.28
N ASN A 446 3.83 -11.28 6.96
CA ASN A 446 3.42 -12.61 7.40
C ASN A 446 3.72 -13.61 6.29
N CYS A 447 4.99 -13.96 6.18
CA CYS A 447 5.45 -14.99 5.26
C CYS A 447 5.50 -16.32 6.01
N LEU A 448 4.59 -17.22 5.66
CA LEU A 448 4.71 -18.63 6.02
C LEU A 448 5.78 -19.28 5.11
N VAL A 449 7.05 -19.11 5.46
CA VAL A 449 8.17 -19.65 4.68
C VAL A 449 8.36 -21.14 5.01
N ASN A 450 7.54 -22.04 4.48
CA ASN A 450 7.82 -23.48 4.63
C ASN A 450 9.05 -23.87 3.79
N ASP A 451 10.01 -24.58 4.41
CA ASP A 451 11.10 -25.32 3.74
C ASP A 451 12.09 -24.51 2.85
N ALA A 452 12.47 -23.28 3.20
CA ALA A 452 13.59 -22.60 2.52
C ALA A 452 14.95 -23.12 3.01
N SER A 453 15.87 -23.52 2.14
CA SER A 453 17.25 -23.90 2.54
C SER A 453 18.08 -22.69 3.00
N GLU A 454 17.85 -21.51 2.41
CA GLU A 454 18.51 -20.24 2.71
C GLU A 454 17.54 -19.06 2.46
N GLY A 455 17.68 -17.94 3.19
CA GLY A 455 16.92 -16.69 2.96
C GLY A 455 15.63 -16.56 3.78
N GLY A 456 15.55 -15.55 4.65
CA GLY A 456 14.34 -15.20 5.41
C GLY A 456 13.28 -14.42 4.62
N ALA A 457 12.43 -13.65 5.31
CA ALA A 457 11.57 -12.63 4.68
C ALA A 457 12.40 -11.59 3.92
N ILE A 458 13.55 -11.20 4.48
CA ILE A 458 14.47 -10.25 3.86
C ILE A 458 15.85 -10.90 3.74
N SER A 459 16.45 -10.84 2.57
CA SER A 459 17.86 -11.14 2.34
C SER A 459 18.59 -9.90 1.86
N ILE A 460 19.74 -9.61 2.47
CA ILE A 460 20.63 -8.53 2.07
C ILE A 460 21.98 -9.15 1.75
N ASN A 461 22.35 -9.19 0.48
CA ASN A 461 23.61 -9.74 0.00
C ASN A 461 24.51 -8.64 -0.59
N ARG A 462 25.72 -8.52 -0.04
CA ARG A 462 26.79 -7.67 -0.54
C ARG A 462 27.94 -8.52 -1.03
N GLY A 463 28.32 -8.38 -2.29
CA GLY A 463 29.62 -8.85 -2.78
C GLY A 463 30.80 -8.11 -2.14
N PHE A 464 32.00 -8.60 -2.41
CA PHE A 464 33.26 -8.32 -1.69
C PHE A 464 33.83 -6.88 -1.81
N ILE A 465 33.10 -5.90 -2.33
CA ILE A 465 33.60 -4.56 -2.67
C ILE A 465 32.98 -3.46 -1.80
N SER A 466 33.79 -2.43 -1.49
CA SER A 466 33.56 -1.36 -0.51
C SER A 466 32.47 -0.33 -0.89
N SER A 467 31.24 -0.76 -1.16
CA SER A 467 30.10 0.15 -1.30
C SER A 467 29.70 0.76 0.05
N GLN A 468 29.06 1.93 0.09
CA GLN A 468 28.36 2.46 1.27
C GLN A 468 26.85 2.42 1.00
N ALA A 469 26.11 1.64 1.78
CA ALA A 469 24.66 1.49 1.62
C ALA A 469 24.03 1.56 3.01
N ASN A 470 22.94 2.32 3.10
CA ASN A 470 22.13 2.42 4.31
C ASN A 470 20.80 1.72 4.05
N VAL A 471 20.47 0.75 4.89
CA VAL A 471 19.16 0.10 4.90
C VAL A 471 18.49 0.43 6.24
N ASN A 472 17.40 1.18 6.19
CA ASN A 472 16.60 1.52 7.37
C ASN A 472 15.35 0.66 7.35
N ILE A 473 15.16 -0.16 8.40
CA ILE A 473 13.94 -0.94 8.63
C ILE A 473 13.31 -0.37 9.90
N SER A 474 12.06 0.07 9.82
CA SER A 474 11.38 0.64 10.97
C SER A 474 9.88 0.34 11.00
N ARG A 475 9.36 0.12 12.20
CA ARG A 475 7.95 -0.18 12.47
C ARG A 475 7.43 -1.37 11.64
N SER A 476 8.26 -2.39 11.45
CA SER A 476 7.92 -3.61 10.73
C SER A 476 7.57 -4.76 11.69
N GLU A 477 6.64 -5.62 11.30
CA GLU A 477 6.26 -6.83 12.05
C GLU A 477 6.52 -8.07 11.20
N PHE A 478 7.31 -9.00 11.74
CA PHE A 478 7.73 -10.25 11.10
C PHE A 478 7.09 -11.42 11.85
N GLU A 479 6.14 -12.12 11.24
CA GLU A 479 5.44 -13.26 11.87
C GLU A 479 5.60 -14.56 11.07
N HIS A 480 5.68 -15.72 11.75
CA HIS A 480 5.65 -17.06 11.15
C HIS A 480 6.76 -17.36 10.12
N ASN A 481 7.90 -16.66 10.21
CA ASN A 481 9.02 -16.86 9.29
C ASN A 481 9.84 -18.08 9.69
N THR A 482 9.81 -19.13 8.88
CA THR A 482 10.64 -20.33 9.04
C THR A 482 11.70 -20.41 7.93
N ALA A 483 12.97 -20.64 8.27
CA ALA A 483 14.02 -20.80 7.26
C ALA A 483 15.07 -21.80 7.75
N GLY A 484 15.55 -22.66 6.85
CA GLY A 484 16.65 -23.59 7.10
C GLY A 484 17.97 -22.86 7.36
N PHE A 485 18.18 -21.68 6.78
CA PHE A 485 19.31 -20.81 7.07
C PHE A 485 18.88 -19.33 6.95
N GLY A 486 19.04 -18.51 8.01
CA GLY A 486 18.80 -17.06 7.94
C GLY A 486 17.69 -16.47 8.83
N GLY A 487 16.81 -17.25 9.46
CA GLY A 487 15.68 -16.71 10.27
C GLY A 487 14.76 -15.76 9.49
N SER A 488 14.17 -14.75 10.15
CA SER A 488 13.29 -13.77 9.48
C SER A 488 14.08 -12.84 8.55
N ILE A 489 15.33 -12.57 8.88
CA ILE A 489 16.19 -11.66 8.13
C ILE A 489 17.60 -12.25 8.05
N GLN A 490 18.09 -12.41 6.82
CA GLN A 490 19.44 -12.84 6.51
C GLN A 490 20.26 -11.67 5.96
N ILE A 491 21.47 -11.48 6.47
CA ILE A 491 22.43 -10.50 5.95
C ILE A 491 23.75 -11.22 5.69
N ILE A 492 24.32 -11.02 4.49
CA ILE A 492 25.60 -11.58 4.04
C ILE A 492 26.46 -10.44 3.47
N GLY A 493 27.71 -10.31 3.94
CA GLY A 493 28.72 -9.37 3.40
C GLY A 493 29.17 -8.27 4.38
N THR A 494 29.99 -7.31 3.91
CA THR A 494 30.68 -6.31 4.75
C THR A 494 30.15 -4.87 4.59
N GLN A 495 30.18 -4.08 5.68
CA GLN A 495 30.10 -2.60 5.73
C GLN A 495 28.77 -1.89 5.36
N ALA A 496 27.60 -2.50 5.51
CA ALA A 496 26.32 -1.76 5.42
C ALA A 496 25.93 -1.16 6.78
N ASN A 497 25.39 0.07 6.80
CA ASN A 497 24.71 0.57 8.00
C ASN A 497 23.27 0.07 7.95
N LEU A 498 22.93 -0.80 8.88
CA LEU A 498 21.60 -1.38 9.00
C LEU A 498 20.98 -0.88 10.31
N TYR A 499 19.82 -0.24 10.23
CA TYR A 499 19.10 0.25 11.41
C TYR A 499 17.75 -0.44 11.50
N PHE A 500 17.47 -1.02 12.66
CA PHE A 500 16.16 -1.51 13.07
C PHE A 500 15.59 -0.57 14.13
N VAL A 501 14.37 -0.07 13.92
CA VAL A 501 13.76 0.95 14.79
C VAL A 501 12.27 0.65 15.04
N ASN A 502 11.93 0.29 16.28
CA ASN A 502 10.58 -0.10 16.71
C ASN A 502 10.01 -1.31 15.93
N ASP A 503 10.83 -2.31 15.63
CA ASP A 503 10.41 -3.53 14.93
C ASP A 503 10.04 -4.67 15.89
N THR A 504 9.10 -5.53 15.49
CA THR A 504 8.62 -6.70 16.26
C THR A 504 8.88 -7.99 15.50
N PHE A 505 9.49 -8.98 16.16
CA PHE A 505 9.74 -10.32 15.62
C PHE A 505 8.90 -11.34 16.41
N ALA A 506 7.93 -11.98 15.77
CA ALA A 506 7.02 -12.93 16.42
C ALA A 506 7.09 -14.32 15.77
N ASP A 507 7.07 -15.36 16.60
CA ASP A 507 6.93 -16.78 16.22
C ASP A 507 7.60 -17.18 14.88
N GLY A 508 8.92 -17.00 14.77
CA GLY A 508 9.75 -17.52 13.68
C GLY A 508 10.77 -18.53 14.19
N VAL A 509 10.95 -19.65 13.49
CA VAL A 509 11.96 -20.67 13.83
C VAL A 509 12.94 -20.79 12.67
N ALA A 510 14.16 -20.25 12.85
CA ALA A 510 15.28 -20.64 12.00
C ALA A 510 15.79 -22.02 12.45
N HIS A 511 15.73 -23.03 11.59
CA HIS A 511 16.33 -24.34 11.90
C HIS A 511 17.70 -24.46 11.22
N ASN A 512 18.76 -23.97 11.87
CA ASN A 512 20.12 -24.19 11.37
C ASN A 512 20.66 -25.54 11.85
N GLU A 513 20.81 -26.50 10.93
CA GLU A 513 21.39 -27.83 11.21
C GLU A 513 22.83 -27.76 11.76
N LEU A 514 23.57 -26.69 11.48
CA LEU A 514 24.94 -26.50 11.96
C LEU A 514 25.03 -25.91 13.37
N LEU A 515 23.92 -25.43 13.96
CA LEU A 515 23.93 -24.75 15.27
C LEU A 515 22.97 -25.35 16.32
N TYR A 516 22.06 -26.26 15.96
CA TYR A 516 21.05 -26.82 16.88
C TYR A 516 20.29 -25.77 17.73
N GLN A 517 20.21 -24.52 17.27
CA GLN A 517 19.57 -23.40 17.99
C GLN A 517 18.80 -22.50 17.01
N GLY A 518 17.58 -22.10 17.39
CA GLY A 518 16.76 -21.19 16.60
C GLY A 518 17.06 -19.72 16.88
N PHE A 519 16.97 -18.89 15.84
CA PHE A 519 17.20 -17.44 15.89
C PHE A 519 16.08 -16.68 15.17
N ASP A 520 15.71 -15.51 15.68
CA ASP A 520 14.71 -14.62 15.05
C ASP A 520 15.31 -13.85 13.87
N ILE A 521 16.58 -13.47 14.02
CA ILE A 521 17.41 -12.76 13.05
C ILE A 521 18.75 -13.48 12.99
N PHE A 522 19.23 -13.78 11.78
CA PHE A 522 20.58 -14.33 11.58
C PHE A 522 21.43 -13.39 10.74
N ILE A 523 22.61 -13.07 11.26
CA ILE A 523 23.54 -12.14 10.61
C ILE A 523 24.86 -12.88 10.35
N GLY A 524 25.14 -13.18 9.08
CA GLY A 524 26.40 -13.78 8.64
C GLY A 524 27.36 -12.69 8.15
N LEU A 525 28.30 -12.25 8.99
CA LEU A 525 29.27 -11.21 8.63
C LEU A 525 30.57 -11.84 8.13
N GLU A 526 31.00 -11.46 6.93
CA GLU A 526 32.26 -11.89 6.34
C GLU A 526 33.26 -10.72 6.35
N VAL A 527 33.70 -10.29 7.55
CA VAL A 527 34.71 -9.24 7.87
C VAL A 527 34.19 -7.81 8.25
N LEU A 528 34.76 -7.27 9.34
CA LEU A 528 34.43 -6.09 10.19
C LEU A 528 34.18 -4.71 9.50
N PRO A 529 33.48 -3.73 10.15
CA PRO A 529 33.47 -3.47 11.61
C PRO A 529 32.13 -3.49 12.36
N MET A 530 32.27 -3.93 13.62
CA MET A 530 31.39 -3.90 14.80
C MET A 530 30.03 -3.20 14.65
N MET A 531 28.96 -3.99 14.55
CA MET A 531 27.65 -3.53 15.00
C MET A 531 27.72 -3.22 16.50
N ASN A 532 27.40 -1.98 16.87
CA ASN A 532 27.24 -1.53 18.25
C ASN A 532 25.73 -1.46 18.58
N TYR A 533 25.34 -1.38 19.84
CA TYR A 533 23.92 -1.35 20.28
C TYR A 533 23.05 -0.26 19.60
N THR A 534 23.65 0.72 18.95
CA THR A 534 22.98 1.80 18.19
C THR A 534 22.19 1.34 16.96
N TYR A 535 22.32 0.09 16.52
CA TYR A 535 21.67 -0.42 15.30
C TYR A 535 20.31 -1.12 15.54
N PHE A 536 19.94 -1.39 16.79
CA PHE A 536 18.62 -1.89 17.19
C PHE A 536 18.02 -0.95 18.23
N VAL A 537 17.03 -0.15 17.84
CA VAL A 537 16.39 0.86 18.70
C VAL A 537 14.95 0.42 18.96
N ASN A 538 14.63 0.10 20.21
CA ASN A 538 13.28 -0.33 20.64
C ASN A 538 12.72 -1.57 19.90
N CYS A 539 13.57 -2.47 19.40
CA CYS A 539 13.12 -3.73 18.81
C CYS A 539 12.73 -4.74 19.90
N THR A 540 11.74 -5.59 19.62
CA THR A 540 11.25 -6.62 20.56
C THR A 540 11.04 -7.95 19.87
N SER A 541 11.15 -9.06 20.60
CA SER A 541 10.79 -10.40 20.10
C SER A 541 9.78 -11.06 21.05
N SER A 542 8.76 -11.71 20.48
CA SER A 542 7.83 -12.58 21.20
C SER A 542 8.11 -14.08 20.97
N SER A 543 9.12 -14.44 20.18
CA SER A 543 9.45 -15.85 19.90
C SER A 543 9.98 -16.58 21.13
N GLN A 544 9.86 -17.91 21.14
CA GLN A 544 10.45 -18.75 22.19
C GLN A 544 11.98 -18.72 22.22
N HIS A 545 12.62 -18.39 21.08
CA HIS A 545 14.06 -18.41 20.96
C HIS A 545 14.70 -17.11 21.46
N LYS A 546 14.09 -15.94 21.22
CA LYS A 546 14.52 -14.61 21.72
C LYS A 546 15.95 -14.20 21.34
N ARG A 547 16.48 -14.74 20.24
CA ARG A 547 17.92 -14.66 19.94
C ARG A 547 18.17 -14.04 18.57
N VAL A 548 19.07 -13.06 18.53
CA VAL A 548 19.79 -12.66 17.32
C VAL A 548 21.08 -13.45 17.28
N GLY A 549 21.20 -14.33 16.29
CA GLY A 549 22.42 -15.08 16.03
C GLY A 549 23.32 -14.28 15.10
N MET A 550 24.54 -13.97 15.52
CA MET A 550 25.53 -13.35 14.65
C MET A 550 26.73 -14.29 14.50
N ARG A 551 26.97 -14.75 13.27
CA ARG A 551 28.17 -15.51 12.93
C ARG A 551 29.14 -14.62 12.18
N ILE A 552 30.35 -14.46 12.70
CA ILE A 552 31.42 -13.73 12.03
C ILE A 552 32.39 -14.76 11.43
N TYR A 553 32.47 -14.81 10.10
CA TYR A 553 33.50 -15.58 9.39
C TYR A 553 34.78 -14.75 9.35
N GLN A 554 35.77 -15.13 10.16
CA GLN A 554 37.13 -14.67 10.01
C GLN A 554 37.93 -15.78 9.30
N ILE A 555 38.86 -15.39 8.41
CA ILE A 555 39.57 -16.29 7.48
C ILE A 555 40.24 -17.51 8.15
N ASP A 556 40.40 -17.54 9.48
CA ASP A 556 40.93 -18.72 10.19
C ASP A 556 40.23 -19.08 11.52
N ASP A 557 39.17 -18.39 11.97
CA ASP A 557 38.40 -18.74 13.19
C ASP A 557 36.96 -18.17 13.15
N SER A 558 35.95 -19.02 13.25
CA SER A 558 34.54 -18.58 13.36
C SER A 558 34.20 -18.26 14.81
N TYR A 559 33.79 -17.01 15.09
CA TYR A 559 33.23 -16.64 16.39
C TYR A 559 31.71 -16.43 16.25
N ASP A 560 30.95 -17.24 16.97
CA ASP A 560 29.51 -17.03 17.13
C ASP A 560 29.29 -16.04 18.29
N ARG A 561 28.57 -14.95 18.03
CA ARG A 561 28.06 -14.03 19.06
C ARG A 561 26.54 -14.10 19.09
N GLU A 562 26.01 -14.26 20.28
CA GLU A 562 24.58 -14.28 20.53
C GLU A 562 24.18 -13.00 21.26
N PHE A 563 23.15 -12.32 20.75
CA PHE A 563 22.49 -11.23 21.46
C PHE A 563 21.06 -11.64 21.76
N VAL A 564 20.65 -11.47 23.02
CA VAL A 564 19.26 -11.68 23.42
C VAL A 564 18.52 -10.38 23.19
N LEU A 565 17.47 -10.41 22.36
CA LEU A 565 16.58 -9.26 22.23
C LEU A 565 15.82 -9.08 23.55
N PRO A 566 15.57 -7.84 24.01
CA PRO A 566 14.75 -7.63 25.18
C PRO A 566 13.37 -8.24 24.94
N ASP A 567 12.81 -8.85 25.99
CA ASP A 567 11.41 -9.28 25.99
C ASP A 567 10.53 -8.13 25.52
N TYR A 568 9.52 -8.42 24.68
CA TYR A 568 8.41 -7.49 24.50
C TYR A 568 7.91 -7.11 25.89
N LYS A 569 8.16 -5.85 26.30
CA LYS A 569 7.76 -5.34 27.61
C LYS A 569 6.24 -5.16 27.61
N GLY A 570 5.56 -6.29 27.78
CA GLY A 570 4.47 -6.51 28.73
C GLY A 570 3.18 -5.73 28.59
N ILE A 571 3.07 -4.74 27.71
CA ILE A 571 1.84 -3.95 27.52
C ILE A 571 1.08 -4.51 26.32
N TYR A 572 -0.05 -5.14 26.59
CA TYR A 572 -0.98 -5.54 25.55
C TYR A 572 -2.06 -4.48 25.37
N TYR A 573 -2.21 -4.02 24.13
CA TYR A 573 -3.16 -3.00 23.75
C TYR A 573 -4.50 -3.63 23.39
N VAL A 574 -5.58 -3.06 23.91
CA VAL A 574 -6.96 -3.43 23.60
C VAL A 574 -7.66 -2.23 22.96
N SER A 575 -8.31 -2.44 21.80
CA SER A 575 -9.00 -1.39 21.05
C SER A 575 -10.26 -1.92 20.36
N ASN A 576 -11.27 -1.08 20.19
CA ASN A 576 -12.47 -1.40 19.41
C ASN A 576 -12.19 -1.73 17.94
N SER A 577 -11.06 -1.25 17.39
CA SER A 577 -10.57 -1.59 16.05
C SER A 577 -9.73 -2.88 16.00
N GLY A 578 -9.51 -3.52 17.15
CA GLY A 578 -8.69 -4.72 17.28
C GLY A 578 -9.34 -5.98 16.73
N ASP A 579 -8.55 -7.05 16.69
CA ASP A 579 -8.96 -8.40 16.27
C ASP A 579 -8.46 -9.41 17.31
N ASP A 580 -9.32 -10.31 17.80
CA ASP A 580 -8.90 -11.33 18.77
C ASP A 580 -8.28 -12.57 18.13
N ILE A 581 -8.54 -12.80 16.84
CA ILE A 581 -8.01 -13.92 16.06
C ILE A 581 -6.61 -13.56 15.56
N HIS A 582 -6.50 -12.38 14.95
CA HIS A 582 -5.26 -11.92 14.32
C HIS A 582 -4.55 -10.81 15.10
N GLY A 583 -5.09 -10.29 16.20
CA GLY A 583 -4.39 -9.29 16.98
C GLY A 583 -3.14 -9.87 17.65
N THR A 584 -2.11 -9.05 17.77
CA THR A 584 -0.88 -9.38 18.52
C THR A 584 -0.86 -8.68 19.88
N GLY A 585 -1.80 -7.76 20.10
CA GLY A 585 -1.86 -6.87 21.24
C GLY A 585 -0.74 -5.83 21.25
N SER A 586 -0.12 -5.59 20.10
CA SER A 586 0.68 -4.40 19.84
C SER A 586 -0.23 -3.17 19.62
N ILE A 587 0.33 -1.96 19.61
CA ILE A 587 -0.40 -0.74 19.25
C ILE A 587 -0.99 -0.84 17.84
N ALA A 588 -0.27 -1.45 16.89
CA ALA A 588 -0.67 -1.53 15.49
C ALA A 588 -1.78 -2.58 15.27
N ARG A 589 -1.75 -3.68 16.02
CA ARG A 589 -2.73 -4.77 15.96
C ARG A 589 -3.22 -5.11 17.37
N PRO A 590 -3.97 -4.20 18.01
CA PRO A 590 -4.46 -4.42 19.35
C PRO A 590 -5.44 -5.60 19.35
N PHE A 591 -5.57 -6.24 20.51
CA PHE A 591 -6.67 -7.18 20.71
C PHE A 591 -8.00 -6.43 20.71
N LYS A 592 -9.06 -7.14 20.35
CA LYS A 592 -10.42 -6.58 20.41
C LYS A 592 -10.97 -6.60 21.83
N THR A 593 -10.61 -7.62 22.62
CA THR A 593 -11.14 -7.83 23.97
C THR A 593 -10.05 -7.88 25.04
N ILE A 594 -10.39 -7.43 26.25
CA ILE A 594 -9.54 -7.52 27.45
C ILE A 594 -9.29 -9.00 27.80
N GLN A 595 -10.28 -9.86 27.57
CA GLN A 595 -10.17 -11.29 27.80
C GLN A 595 -9.08 -11.92 26.93
N ARG A 596 -9.01 -11.58 25.63
CA ARG A 596 -7.97 -12.11 24.74
C ARG A 596 -6.57 -11.64 25.16
N ALA A 597 -6.42 -10.35 25.47
CA ALA A 597 -5.17 -9.80 25.99
C ALA A 597 -4.69 -10.56 27.25
N HIS A 598 -5.61 -10.81 28.17
CA HIS A 598 -5.33 -11.58 29.39
C HIS A 598 -4.98 -13.06 29.12
N GLN A 599 -5.64 -13.72 28.17
CA GLN A 599 -5.33 -15.11 27.80
C GLN A 599 -3.93 -15.25 27.21
N VAL A 600 -3.53 -14.31 26.34
CA VAL A 600 -2.18 -14.30 25.76
C VAL A 600 -1.13 -14.02 26.83
N LEU A 601 -1.43 -13.10 27.75
CA LEU A 601 -0.62 -12.87 28.94
C LEU A 601 -0.39 -14.15 29.76
N TYR A 602 -1.39 -15.02 29.87
CA TYR A 602 -1.30 -16.29 30.59
C TYR A 602 -0.32 -17.30 29.99
N SER A 603 -0.07 -17.23 28.68
CA SER A 603 0.90 -18.11 28.02
C SER A 603 2.37 -17.67 28.19
N VAL A 604 2.63 -16.46 28.66
CA VAL A 604 3.99 -15.92 28.82
C VAL A 604 4.41 -15.91 30.29
N ASP A 605 5.52 -16.60 30.59
CA ASP A 605 6.06 -16.77 31.96
C ASP A 605 6.74 -15.48 32.47
N THR A 606 5.95 -14.43 32.70
CA THR A 606 6.40 -13.14 33.25
C THR A 606 5.52 -12.73 34.43
N ASN A 607 6.16 -12.15 35.47
CA ASN A 607 5.51 -11.84 36.75
C ASN A 607 4.70 -10.53 36.75
N ASN A 608 5.03 -9.55 35.89
CA ASN A 608 4.31 -8.27 35.76
C ASN A 608 3.67 -8.15 34.38
N ARG A 609 2.37 -7.89 34.34
CA ARG A 609 1.55 -7.98 33.14
C ARG A 609 0.68 -6.74 33.01
N GLU A 610 0.88 -5.96 31.94
CA GLU A 610 0.19 -4.70 31.69
C GLU A 610 -0.80 -4.84 30.52
N ILE A 611 -2.01 -4.31 30.69
CA ILE A 611 -3.01 -4.21 29.63
C ILE A 611 -3.43 -2.74 29.51
N TYR A 612 -3.11 -2.14 28.37
CA TYR A 612 -3.54 -0.78 28.05
C TYR A 612 -4.86 -0.83 27.28
N VAL A 613 -5.90 -0.18 27.82
CA VAL A 613 -7.22 -0.13 27.19
C VAL A 613 -7.43 1.22 26.52
N CYS A 614 -7.54 1.21 25.18
CA CYS A 614 -7.83 2.41 24.39
C CYS A 614 -9.23 2.93 24.67
N ASN A 615 -9.49 4.22 24.40
CA ASN A 615 -10.82 4.79 24.54
C ASN A 615 -11.85 4.04 23.68
N GLY A 616 -12.99 3.71 24.26
CA GLY A 616 -14.01 2.90 23.60
C GLY A 616 -15.03 2.32 24.57
N THR A 617 -15.97 1.55 24.04
CA THR A 617 -16.90 0.71 24.81
C THR A 617 -16.64 -0.75 24.50
N TYR A 618 -16.30 -1.51 25.53
CA TYR A 618 -15.98 -2.94 25.49
C TYR A 618 -17.11 -3.75 26.15
N GLY A 619 -17.33 -4.99 25.72
CA GLY A 619 -18.35 -5.87 26.28
C GLY A 619 -19.66 -5.94 25.49
N GLN A 620 -19.76 -5.35 24.30
CA GLN A 620 -20.99 -5.36 23.50
C GLN A 620 -21.24 -6.75 22.85
N GLY A 621 -21.97 -7.62 23.54
CA GLY A 621 -22.55 -8.84 22.97
C GLY A 621 -21.67 -10.10 22.98
N GLN A 622 -20.50 -10.06 23.61
CA GLN A 622 -19.65 -11.24 23.84
C GLN A 622 -19.33 -11.41 25.33
N THR A 623 -19.10 -12.65 25.76
CA THR A 623 -18.74 -12.98 27.15
C THR A 623 -17.30 -12.54 27.45
N GLU A 624 -17.08 -11.26 27.72
CA GLU A 624 -15.75 -10.69 28.04
C GLU A 624 -15.20 -11.04 29.44
N SER A 625 -15.76 -12.05 30.14
CA SER A 625 -15.33 -12.37 31.50
C SER A 625 -13.87 -12.81 31.55
N VAL A 626 -13.06 -12.11 32.33
CA VAL A 626 -11.66 -12.44 32.61
C VAL A 626 -11.63 -13.41 33.81
N THR A 627 -11.83 -14.68 33.51
CA THR A 627 -11.85 -15.73 34.54
C THR A 627 -10.44 -16.05 35.02
N ASP A 628 -10.19 -15.75 36.29
CA ASP A 628 -9.01 -16.12 37.10
C ASP A 628 -7.70 -15.37 36.79
N ILE A 629 -7.28 -14.48 37.69
CA ILE A 629 -5.96 -13.81 37.68
C ILE A 629 -4.84 -14.76 38.20
N GLY A 630 -5.20 -15.88 38.82
CA GLY A 630 -4.26 -16.92 39.23
C GLY A 630 -3.32 -16.42 40.32
N SER A 631 -2.01 -16.60 40.13
CA SER A 631 -0.93 -16.11 41.00
C SER A 631 -0.17 -14.90 40.44
N HIS A 632 -0.67 -14.27 39.37
CA HIS A 632 0.04 -13.23 38.63
C HIS A 632 -0.29 -11.81 39.12
N GLU A 633 0.57 -10.84 38.80
CA GLU A 633 0.27 -9.41 38.99
C GLU A 633 -0.16 -8.78 37.66
N VAL A 634 -1.42 -8.35 37.57
CA VAL A 634 -2.05 -7.80 36.37
C VAL A 634 -2.47 -6.35 36.63
N HIS A 635 -2.03 -5.44 35.78
CA HIS A 635 -2.40 -4.02 35.79
C HIS A 635 -3.16 -3.69 34.50
N ILE A 636 -4.41 -3.27 34.62
CA ILE A 636 -5.27 -2.86 33.51
C ILE A 636 -5.56 -1.37 33.68
N TYR A 637 -5.14 -0.57 32.70
CA TYR A 637 -5.18 0.88 32.84
C TYR A 637 -5.44 1.61 31.52
N THR A 638 -5.71 2.91 31.66
CA THR A 638 -5.66 3.88 30.57
C THR A 638 -5.01 5.17 31.07
N GLU A 639 -4.36 5.90 30.17
CA GLU A 639 -3.85 7.26 30.43
C GLU A 639 -4.67 8.33 29.67
N ASN A 640 -5.77 7.92 29.03
CA ASN A 640 -6.61 8.80 28.24
C ASN A 640 -7.39 9.80 29.11
N ILE A 641 -7.71 10.96 28.52
CA ILE A 641 -8.54 12.01 29.16
C ILE A 641 -9.96 11.50 29.45
N THR A 642 -10.45 10.54 28.67
CA THR A 642 -11.75 9.88 28.83
C THR A 642 -11.54 8.39 29.10
N ASN A 643 -12.05 7.93 30.24
CA ASN A 643 -12.00 6.52 30.64
C ASN A 643 -12.80 5.64 29.65
N PRO A 644 -12.27 4.49 29.23
CA PRO A 644 -13.02 3.52 28.46
C PRO A 644 -14.15 2.90 29.29
N ILE A 645 -15.26 2.59 28.64
CA ILE A 645 -16.43 1.98 29.26
C ILE A 645 -16.35 0.46 29.08
N ILE A 646 -16.26 -0.29 30.17
CA ILE A 646 -16.27 -1.74 30.21
C ILE A 646 -17.66 -2.20 30.65
N GLN A 647 -18.41 -2.79 29.74
CA GLN A 647 -19.75 -3.31 30.01
C GLN A 647 -19.66 -4.70 30.64
N VAL A 648 -20.08 -4.79 31.88
CA VAL A 648 -20.12 -6.06 32.62
C VAL A 648 -21.48 -6.71 32.35
N LEU A 649 -21.50 -7.57 31.33
CA LEU A 649 -22.71 -8.29 30.92
C LEU A 649 -22.97 -9.53 31.78
N ASN A 650 -24.25 -9.75 32.08
CA ASN A 650 -24.74 -11.00 32.65
C ASN A 650 -24.90 -12.04 31.52
N VAL A 651 -24.16 -13.15 31.60
CA VAL A 651 -24.29 -14.24 30.61
C VAL A 651 -25.64 -14.93 30.79
N THR A 652 -26.55 -14.69 29.85
CA THR A 652 -27.88 -15.31 29.78
C THR A 652 -27.81 -16.78 29.37
N ASN A 653 -27.34 -17.66 30.26
CA ASN A 653 -27.70 -19.08 30.16
C ASN A 653 -28.72 -19.41 31.26
N PRO A 654 -30.03 -19.48 30.95
CA PRO A 654 -31.10 -19.58 31.94
C PRO A 654 -31.06 -20.85 32.81
N ASP A 655 -30.27 -21.87 32.43
CA ASP A 655 -30.23 -23.17 33.12
C ASP A 655 -28.98 -23.37 33.99
N VAL A 656 -28.08 -22.38 34.07
CA VAL A 656 -26.85 -22.47 34.85
C VAL A 656 -26.65 -21.20 35.68
N ILE A 657 -27.12 -21.20 36.93
CA ILE A 657 -26.76 -20.20 37.95
C ILE A 657 -25.29 -20.43 38.34
N ARG A 658 -24.34 -20.10 37.46
CA ARG A 658 -22.93 -20.00 37.84
C ARG A 658 -22.63 -18.54 38.12
N ARG A 659 -22.25 -18.26 39.37
CA ARG A 659 -21.73 -16.96 39.80
C ARG A 659 -20.35 -16.73 39.20
N ASN A 660 -20.28 -16.32 37.94
CA ASN A 660 -19.02 -16.01 37.27
C ASN A 660 -18.76 -14.51 37.40
N PRO A 661 -17.87 -14.08 38.31
CA PRO A 661 -17.49 -12.67 38.37
C PRO A 661 -16.77 -12.26 37.07
N PHE A 662 -16.79 -10.97 36.75
CA PHE A 662 -16.03 -10.46 35.60
C PHE A 662 -14.52 -10.67 35.81
N PHE A 663 -14.03 -10.42 37.04
CA PHE A 663 -12.70 -10.77 37.50
C PHE A 663 -12.75 -11.71 38.70
N SER A 664 -11.99 -12.81 38.66
CA SER A 664 -11.75 -13.66 39.83
C SER A 664 -10.29 -13.57 40.23
N VAL A 665 -9.99 -13.23 41.48
CA VAL A 665 -8.63 -13.05 41.97
C VAL A 665 -8.35 -14.04 43.11
N GLY A 666 -7.44 -14.98 42.86
CA GLY A 666 -7.07 -16.05 43.80
C GLY A 666 -5.85 -15.71 44.66
N ASN A 667 -4.65 -15.88 44.14
CA ASN A 667 -3.39 -15.60 44.87
C ASN A 667 -2.58 -14.45 44.27
N GLY A 668 -3.02 -13.91 43.13
CA GLY A 668 -2.40 -12.82 42.41
C GLY A 668 -2.84 -11.43 42.86
N SER A 669 -2.45 -10.43 42.08
CA SER A 669 -2.81 -9.03 42.27
C SER A 669 -3.48 -8.48 41.02
N LEU A 670 -4.61 -7.81 41.18
CA LEU A 670 -5.30 -7.08 40.11
C LEU A 670 -5.32 -5.58 40.45
N HIS A 671 -4.76 -4.76 39.57
CA HIS A 671 -4.85 -3.31 39.66
C HIS A 671 -5.63 -2.78 38.46
N LEU A 672 -6.76 -2.13 38.74
CA LEU A 672 -7.61 -1.46 37.77
C LEU A 672 -7.45 0.06 37.94
N GLU A 673 -7.15 0.78 36.87
CA GLU A 673 -6.84 2.20 36.95
C GLU A 673 -7.47 3.03 35.83
N ASN A 674 -8.21 4.09 36.20
CA ASN A 674 -8.88 5.02 35.28
C ASN A 674 -9.86 4.33 34.31
N LEU A 675 -10.67 3.38 34.81
CA LEU A 675 -11.64 2.63 34.01
C LEU A 675 -13.08 2.91 34.45
N ASP A 676 -14.00 2.96 33.49
CA ASP A 676 -15.44 3.10 33.75
C ASP A 676 -16.13 1.74 33.57
N PHE A 677 -16.64 1.16 34.65
CA PHE A 677 -17.40 -0.09 34.63
C PHE A 677 -18.90 0.19 34.63
N GLU A 678 -19.57 -0.31 33.59
CA GLU A 678 -21.02 -0.22 33.45
C GLU A 678 -21.64 -1.61 33.63
N ILE A 679 -22.26 -1.83 34.79
CA ILE A 679 -22.79 -3.12 35.20
C ILE A 679 -24.24 -3.27 34.74
N GLN A 680 -24.56 -4.34 34.01
CA GLN A 680 -25.94 -4.61 33.60
C GLN A 680 -26.72 -5.35 34.69
N PRO A 681 -27.75 -4.71 35.31
CA PRO A 681 -28.57 -5.38 36.30
C PRO A 681 -29.38 -6.52 35.65
N SER A 682 -29.41 -7.69 36.28
CA SER A 682 -30.21 -8.84 35.84
C SER A 682 -31.28 -9.17 36.85
N THR A 683 -32.41 -9.68 36.38
CA THR A 683 -33.48 -10.21 37.25
C THR A 683 -33.26 -11.66 37.64
N ARG A 684 -32.29 -12.35 37.01
CA ARG A 684 -32.12 -13.81 37.11
C ARG A 684 -30.71 -14.27 37.52
N THR A 685 -29.69 -13.42 37.39
CA THR A 685 -28.29 -13.78 37.58
C THR A 685 -27.53 -12.68 38.32
N GLU A 686 -26.57 -13.10 39.13
CA GLU A 686 -25.64 -12.24 39.87
C GLU A 686 -24.59 -11.63 38.91
N ALA A 687 -24.51 -10.30 38.80
CA ALA A 687 -23.42 -9.59 38.09
C ALA A 687 -22.38 -9.05 39.10
N GLU A 688 -21.38 -9.87 39.39
CA GLU A 688 -20.25 -9.51 40.25
C GLU A 688 -19.10 -9.00 39.38
N LEU A 689 -18.58 -7.80 39.67
CA LEU A 689 -17.42 -7.27 38.96
C LEU A 689 -16.15 -8.00 39.41
N ILE A 690 -15.95 -8.14 40.72
CA ILE A 690 -14.73 -8.74 41.29
C ILE A 690 -15.08 -9.71 42.39
N ARG A 691 -14.58 -10.94 42.26
CA ARG A 691 -14.49 -11.90 43.36
C ARG A 691 -13.06 -12.03 43.83
N LEU A 692 -12.84 -11.79 45.11
CA LEU A 692 -11.58 -12.08 45.78
C LEU A 692 -11.70 -13.38 46.57
N THR A 693 -10.77 -14.31 46.35
CA THR A 693 -10.63 -15.56 47.10
C THR A 693 -9.20 -15.68 47.64
N ASN A 694 -8.95 -16.61 48.58
CA ASN A 694 -7.61 -16.87 49.15
C ASN A 694 -6.86 -15.61 49.64
N ASN A 695 -5.67 -15.32 49.09
CA ASN A 695 -4.78 -14.22 49.50
C ASN A 695 -4.67 -13.13 48.41
N GLY A 696 -5.62 -13.09 47.49
CA GLY A 696 -5.58 -12.18 46.35
C GLY A 696 -5.57 -10.71 46.77
N LYS A 697 -5.08 -9.86 45.88
CA LYS A 697 -5.06 -8.41 46.07
C LYS A 697 -5.81 -7.73 44.94
N VAL A 698 -6.66 -6.77 45.28
CA VAL A 698 -7.39 -5.96 44.32
C VAL A 698 -7.21 -4.49 44.67
N THR A 699 -6.87 -3.69 43.67
CA THR A 699 -6.76 -2.23 43.79
C THR A 699 -7.54 -1.56 42.68
N LEU A 700 -8.47 -0.67 43.04
CA LEU A 700 -9.16 0.24 42.12
C LEU A 700 -8.64 1.65 42.38
N THR A 701 -8.14 2.32 41.34
CA THR A 701 -7.65 3.71 41.42
C THR A 701 -8.29 4.55 40.33
N GLY A 702 -8.99 5.64 40.69
CA GLY A 702 -9.61 6.51 39.69
C GLY A 702 -10.73 5.86 38.86
N CYS A 703 -11.27 4.72 39.31
CA CYS A 703 -12.29 3.98 38.58
C CYS A 703 -13.69 4.50 38.89
N ASN A 704 -14.61 4.38 37.94
CA ASN A 704 -16.02 4.66 38.10
C ASN A 704 -16.84 3.38 37.91
N VAL A 705 -17.59 2.93 38.90
CA VAL A 705 -18.44 1.73 38.81
C VAL A 705 -19.90 2.16 38.93
N ARG A 706 -20.71 1.86 37.93
CA ARG A 706 -22.12 2.27 37.89
C ARG A 706 -23.03 1.24 37.24
N SER A 707 -24.30 1.27 37.60
CA SER A 707 -25.32 0.51 36.86
C SER A 707 -25.55 1.14 35.47
N SER A 708 -25.81 0.29 34.48
CA SER A 708 -26.17 0.69 33.10
C SER A 708 -27.57 1.29 32.99
N GLU A 709 -28.44 0.98 33.94
CA GLU A 709 -29.83 1.45 33.91
C GLU A 709 -30.01 2.72 34.75
N PRO A 710 -30.91 3.64 34.35
CA PRO A 710 -31.17 4.84 35.11
C PRO A 710 -31.70 4.50 36.52
N PHE A 711 -31.18 5.19 37.52
CA PHE A 711 -31.61 5.03 38.91
C PHE A 711 -33.08 5.45 39.07
N VAL A 712 -33.97 4.48 39.30
CA VAL A 712 -35.39 4.71 39.60
C VAL A 712 -35.71 4.03 40.93
N SER A 713 -36.03 4.83 41.95
CA SER A 713 -36.19 4.41 43.35
C SER A 713 -37.35 3.43 43.62
N THR A 714 -38.13 3.04 42.61
CA THR A 714 -39.31 2.17 42.73
C THR A 714 -39.09 0.73 42.24
N ARG A 715 -37.83 0.34 41.94
CA ARG A 715 -37.53 -1.01 41.43
C ARG A 715 -37.47 -2.03 42.56
N SER A 716 -38.26 -3.11 42.45
CA SER A 716 -38.46 -4.07 43.55
C SER A 716 -38.03 -5.53 43.28
N ASN A 717 -37.28 -5.86 42.21
CA ASN A 717 -37.16 -7.29 41.79
C ASN A 717 -35.82 -7.79 41.19
N HIS A 718 -34.68 -7.11 41.35
CA HIS A 718 -33.40 -7.64 40.82
C HIS A 718 -32.62 -8.46 41.86
N GLN A 719 -32.08 -9.62 41.47
CA GLN A 719 -31.08 -10.32 42.28
C GLN A 719 -29.71 -9.73 41.94
N SER A 720 -29.25 -8.78 42.74
CA SER A 720 -27.90 -8.21 42.58
C SER A 720 -26.95 -8.94 43.52
N SER A 721 -25.79 -9.39 43.01
CA SER A 721 -24.62 -9.70 43.83
C SER A 721 -23.89 -8.41 44.19
N SER A 722 -22.99 -8.49 45.17
CA SER A 722 -22.11 -7.37 45.44
C SER A 722 -21.20 -7.13 44.25
N TRP A 723 -20.86 -5.87 43.96
CA TRP A 723 -19.94 -5.59 42.86
C TRP A 723 -18.54 -6.10 43.17
N ILE A 724 -18.07 -5.87 44.40
CA ILE A 724 -16.82 -6.42 44.92
C ILE A 724 -17.16 -7.35 46.09
N HIS A 725 -16.78 -8.62 45.99
CA HIS A 725 -17.01 -9.62 47.02
C HIS A 725 -15.70 -10.27 47.46
N GLY A 726 -15.30 -10.04 48.72
CA GLY A 726 -14.23 -10.78 49.38
C GLY A 726 -14.77 -12.02 50.08
N VAL A 727 -14.69 -13.19 49.45
CA VAL A 727 -15.23 -14.44 49.98
C VAL A 727 -14.18 -15.20 50.79
N LEU A 728 -14.34 -15.30 52.11
CA LEU A 728 -13.55 -16.16 53.01
C LEU A 728 -12.02 -16.05 52.81
N THR A 729 -11.53 -14.87 52.49
CA THR A 729 -10.10 -14.64 52.18
C THR A 729 -9.26 -14.66 53.45
N ARG A 730 -8.19 -15.46 53.49
CA ARG A 730 -7.19 -15.45 54.59
C ARG A 730 -6.13 -14.38 54.33
N GLY A 731 -6.45 -13.11 54.56
CA GLY A 731 -5.52 -12.00 54.36
C GLY A 731 -5.48 -11.44 52.94
N GLY A 732 -6.58 -11.56 52.17
CA GLY A 732 -6.74 -10.82 50.92
C GLY A 732 -6.82 -9.30 51.16
N ILE A 733 -6.43 -8.51 50.16
CA ILE A 733 -6.35 -7.04 50.26
C ILE A 733 -7.29 -6.40 49.24
N ILE A 734 -8.11 -5.45 49.68
CA ILE A 734 -9.00 -4.64 48.83
C ILE A 734 -8.66 -3.17 49.04
N ASN A 735 -8.20 -2.50 47.99
CA ASN A 735 -7.94 -1.06 47.98
C ASN A 735 -8.92 -0.36 47.02
N ILE A 736 -9.62 0.67 47.50
CA ILE A 736 -10.52 1.51 46.68
C ILE A 736 -10.11 2.96 46.89
N ILE A 737 -9.37 3.51 45.92
CA ILE A 737 -8.68 4.80 46.03
C ILE A 737 -9.21 5.76 44.97
N ASN A 738 -9.65 6.95 45.38
CA ASN A 738 -10.16 8.01 44.51
C ASN A 738 -11.15 7.49 43.45
N SER A 739 -12.00 6.52 43.82
CA SER A 739 -12.90 5.83 42.90
C SER A 739 -14.35 6.15 43.26
N ASP A 740 -15.22 6.15 42.26
CA ASP A 740 -16.63 6.50 42.39
C ASP A 740 -17.50 5.26 42.14
N LEU A 741 -18.38 4.92 43.08
CA LEU A 741 -19.26 3.74 43.04
C LEU A 741 -20.71 4.19 43.20
N ASN A 742 -21.49 4.16 42.12
CA ASN A 742 -22.72 4.95 42.05
C ASN A 742 -23.93 4.25 41.39
N ASN A 743 -25.14 4.64 41.83
CA ASN A 743 -26.41 4.39 41.14
C ASN A 743 -26.79 2.91 41.00
N GLU A 744 -27.03 2.23 42.12
CA GLU A 744 -27.44 0.81 42.09
C GLU A 744 -28.51 0.49 43.15
N ILE A 745 -29.35 -0.50 42.84
CA ILE A 745 -30.36 -1.03 43.75
C ILE A 745 -30.13 -2.52 43.93
N PHE A 746 -29.61 -2.89 45.10
CA PHE A 746 -29.40 -4.25 45.55
C PHE A 746 -30.64 -4.80 46.26
N LYS A 747 -30.89 -6.11 46.16
CA LYS A 747 -31.94 -6.79 46.95
C LYS A 747 -31.45 -7.23 48.32
N GLU A 748 -30.27 -7.83 48.40
CA GLU A 748 -29.59 -8.27 49.63
C GLU A 748 -28.05 -8.23 49.46
N ALA A 749 -27.53 -7.24 48.74
CA ALA A 749 -26.11 -7.11 48.40
C ALA A 749 -25.65 -5.66 48.48
N ASN A 750 -24.37 -5.41 48.21
CA ASN A 750 -23.72 -4.14 48.52
C ASN A 750 -22.69 -3.79 47.44
N ALA A 751 -22.25 -2.53 47.34
CA ALA A 751 -21.12 -2.23 46.44
C ALA A 751 -19.86 -3.02 46.84
N LEU A 752 -19.60 -3.14 48.16
CA LEU A 752 -18.54 -3.96 48.73
C LEU A 752 -19.08 -4.89 49.82
N LEU A 753 -18.85 -6.19 49.66
CA LEU A 753 -19.06 -7.21 50.69
C LEU A 753 -17.71 -7.84 51.07
N SER A 754 -17.36 -7.77 52.36
CA SER A 754 -16.14 -8.40 52.91
C SER A 754 -16.52 -9.49 53.92
N ASP A 755 -16.49 -10.75 53.49
CA ASP A 755 -16.82 -11.92 54.30
C ASP A 755 -15.55 -12.56 54.89
N GLY A 756 -14.94 -11.97 55.93
CA GLY A 756 -13.79 -12.62 56.55
C GLY A 756 -12.68 -11.71 57.05
N THR A 757 -11.46 -12.22 56.87
CA THR A 757 -10.20 -11.69 57.42
C THR A 757 -9.43 -10.86 56.39
N SER A 758 -10.14 -10.09 55.58
CA SER A 758 -9.56 -9.24 54.55
C SER A 758 -8.99 -7.94 55.15
N GLN A 759 -8.00 -7.36 54.48
CA GLN A 759 -7.61 -5.98 54.69
C GLN A 759 -8.34 -5.10 53.67
N VAL A 760 -9.06 -4.11 54.16
CA VAL A 760 -9.80 -3.17 53.31
C VAL A 760 -9.33 -1.76 53.58
N ASN A 761 -8.91 -1.06 52.52
CA ASN A 761 -8.50 0.33 52.56
C ASN A 761 -9.29 1.14 51.53
N ILE A 762 -10.05 2.12 52.01
CA ILE A 762 -10.87 3.01 51.18
C ILE A 762 -10.40 4.43 51.43
N GLN A 763 -9.97 5.12 50.37
CA GLN A 763 -9.39 6.46 50.48
C GLN A 763 -9.92 7.38 49.40
N GLY A 764 -10.45 8.55 49.78
CA GLY A 764 -10.84 9.60 48.82
C GLY A 764 -11.96 9.20 47.85
N SER A 765 -12.70 8.14 48.14
CA SER A 765 -13.67 7.53 47.22
C SER A 765 -15.10 7.99 47.50
N THR A 766 -15.98 7.94 46.50
CA THR A 766 -17.40 8.31 46.63
C THR A 766 -18.30 7.09 46.46
N PHE A 767 -19.26 6.94 47.35
CA PHE A 767 -20.37 6.00 47.25
C PHE A 767 -21.66 6.81 47.20
N ASN A 768 -22.40 6.77 46.08
CA ASN A 768 -23.56 7.63 45.87
C ASN A 768 -24.78 6.87 45.31
N ASN A 769 -25.97 7.16 45.82
CA ASN A 769 -27.23 6.58 45.34
C ASN A 769 -27.21 5.03 45.31
N LEU A 770 -26.78 4.42 46.41
CA LEU A 770 -26.76 2.96 46.56
C LEU A 770 -27.90 2.54 47.49
N ILE A 771 -28.81 1.70 47.03
CA ILE A 771 -29.96 1.20 47.82
C ILE A 771 -29.83 -0.31 48.01
N ASN A 772 -30.05 -0.81 49.23
CA ASN A 772 -30.19 -2.23 49.54
C ASN A 772 -31.56 -2.50 50.17
N ASN A 773 -32.48 -3.07 49.39
CA ASN A 773 -33.91 -3.23 49.72
C ASN A 773 -34.23 -4.28 50.81
N GLY A 774 -33.25 -5.03 51.30
CA GLY A 774 -33.47 -6.09 52.29
C GLY A 774 -32.29 -6.41 53.19
N GLY A 775 -31.08 -5.97 52.84
CA GLY A 775 -29.83 -6.26 53.53
C GLY A 775 -29.25 -5.11 54.34
N ARG A 776 -27.97 -5.25 54.66
CA ARG A 776 -27.20 -4.38 55.57
C ARG A 776 -26.22 -3.53 54.77
N GLY A 777 -26.12 -2.23 55.01
CA GLY A 777 -25.03 -1.39 54.46
C GLY A 777 -24.98 -1.28 52.95
N SER A 778 -25.77 -0.43 52.28
CA SER A 778 -25.84 -0.46 50.81
C SER A 778 -24.52 -0.19 50.07
N ALA A 779 -23.63 0.60 50.66
CA ALA A 779 -22.28 0.80 50.14
C ALA A 779 -21.36 -0.34 50.59
N ILE A 780 -21.30 -0.61 51.89
CA ILE A 780 -20.36 -1.55 52.49
C ILE A 780 -21.06 -2.44 53.51
N ASN A 781 -20.91 -3.75 53.36
CA ASN A 781 -21.18 -4.72 54.42
C ASN A 781 -19.90 -5.50 54.70
N ALA A 782 -19.39 -5.40 55.92
CA ALA A 782 -18.12 -6.02 56.27
C ALA A 782 -18.24 -6.83 57.56
N ASN A 783 -17.94 -8.12 57.44
CA ASN A 783 -17.72 -8.98 58.58
C ASN A 783 -16.26 -8.85 59.02
N ILE A 784 -16.04 -8.25 60.19
CA ILE A 784 -14.72 -8.11 60.80
C ILE A 784 -14.54 -9.27 61.77
N TYR A 785 -14.04 -10.40 61.27
CA TYR A 785 -13.73 -11.56 62.11
C TYR A 785 -12.28 -11.50 62.61
N ILE A 786 -12.09 -11.79 63.90
CA ILE A 786 -10.77 -12.11 64.45
C ILE A 786 -10.43 -13.55 64.06
N ASP A 787 -9.44 -13.72 63.17
CA ASP A 787 -8.94 -15.06 62.86
C ASP A 787 -8.28 -15.69 64.11
N PRO A 788 -8.46 -17.00 64.36
CA PRO A 788 -7.70 -17.71 65.38
C PRO A 788 -6.18 -17.52 65.26
N ASN A 789 -5.67 -17.42 64.03
CA ASN A 789 -4.26 -17.24 63.70
C ASN A 789 -3.83 -15.76 63.79
N PRO A 790 -2.94 -15.40 64.74
CA PRO A 790 -2.49 -14.01 64.92
C PRO A 790 -1.68 -13.45 63.74
N SER A 791 -1.26 -14.30 62.81
CA SER A 791 -0.56 -13.90 61.58
C SER A 791 -1.50 -13.29 60.53
N ILE A 792 -2.81 -13.49 60.69
CA ILE A 792 -3.83 -12.97 59.77
C ILE A 792 -4.36 -11.66 60.36
N ILE A 793 -3.95 -10.55 59.74
CA ILE A 793 -4.31 -9.21 60.17
C ILE A 793 -5.55 -8.75 59.39
N THR A 794 -6.69 -8.63 60.08
CA THR A 794 -7.90 -7.98 59.57
C THR A 794 -7.86 -6.49 59.91
N ASN A 795 -7.69 -5.64 58.90
CA ASN A 795 -7.66 -4.18 59.06
C ASN A 795 -8.69 -3.54 58.15
N PHE A 796 -9.45 -2.59 58.68
CA PHE A 796 -10.44 -1.86 57.89
C PHE A 796 -10.21 -0.37 58.07
N THR A 797 -9.84 0.33 57.01
CA THR A 797 -9.56 1.78 57.03
C THR A 797 -10.39 2.49 55.97
N ILE A 798 -11.13 3.52 56.38
CA ILE A 798 -11.89 4.40 55.50
C ILE A 798 -11.46 5.83 55.80
N THR A 799 -10.87 6.52 54.83
CA THR A 799 -10.34 7.87 55.01
C THR A 799 -10.81 8.81 53.91
N GLY A 800 -11.24 10.03 54.26
CA GLY A 800 -11.49 11.09 53.29
C GLY A 800 -12.59 10.79 52.24
N SER A 801 -13.46 9.82 52.50
CA SER A 801 -14.43 9.28 51.54
C SER A 801 -15.84 9.85 51.78
N LYS A 802 -16.71 9.76 50.77
CA LYS A 802 -18.07 10.31 50.80
C LYS A 802 -19.11 9.20 50.61
N PHE A 803 -20.15 9.20 51.45
CA PHE A 803 -21.29 8.29 51.38
C PHE A 803 -22.56 9.12 51.32
N ILE A 804 -23.19 9.15 50.14
CA ILE A 804 -24.26 10.10 49.81
C ILE A 804 -25.49 9.33 49.32
N ASN A 805 -26.67 9.65 49.85
CA ASN A 805 -27.94 9.05 49.42
C ASN A 805 -27.95 7.50 49.46
N CYS A 806 -27.24 6.90 50.41
CA CYS A 806 -27.23 5.45 50.59
C CYS A 806 -28.40 4.99 51.48
N GLU A 807 -29.12 3.94 51.07
CA GLU A 807 -30.27 3.43 51.81
C GLU A 807 -30.18 1.91 52.03
N ALA A 808 -30.39 1.43 53.25
CA ALA A 808 -30.42 -0.01 53.56
C ALA A 808 -31.40 -0.34 54.69
N ARG A 809 -31.66 -1.62 54.96
CA ARG A 809 -32.44 -2.01 56.13
C ARG A 809 -31.68 -1.74 57.43
N GLU A 810 -30.42 -2.15 57.49
CA GLU A 810 -29.53 -2.00 58.65
C GLU A 810 -28.27 -1.22 58.24
N GLY A 811 -28.03 -0.05 58.85
CA GLY A 811 -26.89 0.83 58.54
C GLY A 811 -26.94 1.38 57.12
N GLY A 812 -27.44 2.60 56.93
CA GLY A 812 -27.86 3.10 55.61
C GLY A 812 -26.77 3.03 54.54
N ALA A 813 -25.54 3.41 54.88
CA ALA A 813 -24.38 3.30 53.98
C ALA A 813 -23.50 2.09 54.35
N ILE A 814 -23.19 1.91 55.63
CA ILE A 814 -22.20 0.92 56.07
C ILE A 814 -22.77 0.05 57.20
N ALA A 815 -22.54 -1.26 57.11
CA ALA A 815 -22.79 -2.20 58.19
C ALA A 815 -21.54 -3.01 58.52
N PHE A 816 -21.15 -3.01 59.79
CA PHE A 816 -20.07 -3.83 60.31
C PHE A 816 -20.62 -4.90 61.24
N ASN A 817 -20.22 -6.15 61.00
CA ASN A 817 -20.45 -7.26 61.91
C ASN A 817 -19.13 -7.64 62.57
N LEU A 818 -19.05 -7.41 63.88
CA LEU A 818 -17.87 -7.66 64.71
C LEU A 818 -17.80 -9.14 65.18
N GLY A 819 -18.83 -9.96 64.92
CA GLY A 819 -18.82 -11.38 65.29
C GLY A 819 -19.09 -11.68 66.78
N PRO A 820 -19.04 -12.96 67.17
CA PRO A 820 -19.33 -13.40 68.54
C PRO A 820 -18.15 -13.12 69.48
N GLY A 821 -18.43 -12.55 70.66
CA GLY A 821 -17.42 -12.19 71.66
C GLY A 821 -16.58 -13.36 72.13
N GLY A 822 -15.26 -13.28 71.93
CA GLY A 822 -14.33 -14.37 72.21
C GLY A 822 -12.89 -13.91 72.46
N GLY A 823 -12.61 -13.49 73.69
CA GLY A 823 -11.27 -13.36 74.28
C GLY A 823 -10.38 -12.23 73.77
N ALA A 824 -9.69 -11.54 74.68
CA ALA A 824 -8.78 -10.42 74.38
C ALA A 824 -7.66 -10.84 73.41
N LYS A 825 -7.76 -10.41 72.15
CA LYS A 825 -6.69 -10.50 71.15
C LYS A 825 -6.36 -9.11 70.63
N THR A 826 -5.07 -8.76 70.59
CA THR A 826 -4.56 -7.44 70.23
C THR A 826 -4.04 -7.45 68.78
N GLY A 827 -4.28 -6.37 68.02
CA GLY A 827 -3.63 -6.14 66.70
C GLY A 827 -4.53 -5.80 65.51
N GLN A 828 -5.86 -5.80 65.67
CA GLN A 828 -6.81 -5.45 64.60
C GLN A 828 -7.47 -4.09 64.86
N TYR A 829 -7.73 -3.30 63.82
CA TYR A 829 -8.35 -1.98 63.96
C TYR A 829 -9.30 -1.66 62.82
N LEU A 830 -10.43 -1.06 63.21
CA LEU A 830 -11.32 -0.31 62.35
C LEU A 830 -11.02 1.18 62.50
N LYS A 831 -10.76 1.86 61.39
CA LYS A 831 -10.52 3.31 61.34
C LYS A 831 -11.46 3.97 60.34
N ILE A 832 -12.20 4.98 60.79
CA ILE A 832 -13.08 5.81 59.97
C ILE A 832 -12.67 7.26 60.23
N ILE A 833 -11.97 7.89 59.29
CA ILE A 833 -11.28 9.18 59.47
C ILE A 833 -11.72 10.16 58.37
N ASP A 834 -12.13 11.37 58.74
CA ASP A 834 -12.42 12.47 57.80
C ASP A 834 -13.42 12.13 56.67
N ASN A 835 -14.43 11.31 56.97
CA ASN A 835 -15.45 10.89 55.99
C ASN A 835 -16.71 11.76 56.07
N ASN A 836 -17.41 11.91 54.94
CA ASN A 836 -18.69 12.61 54.84
C ASN A 836 -19.83 11.63 54.63
N PHE A 837 -20.82 11.63 55.52
CA PHE A 837 -22.05 10.85 55.42
C PHE A 837 -23.23 11.80 55.25
N ASN A 838 -23.86 11.82 54.08
CA ASN A 838 -24.91 12.78 53.73
C ASN A 838 -26.17 12.09 53.20
N ASN A 839 -27.33 12.40 53.80
CA ASN A 839 -28.65 11.94 53.36
C ASN A 839 -28.80 10.41 53.23
N ASN A 840 -28.11 9.64 54.09
CA ASN A 840 -28.25 8.19 54.13
C ASN A 840 -29.43 7.76 55.01
N LYS A 841 -30.13 6.69 54.65
CA LYS A 841 -31.36 6.21 55.31
C LYS A 841 -31.23 4.76 55.76
N ALA A 842 -31.75 4.45 56.93
CA ALA A 842 -31.82 3.08 57.43
C ALA A 842 -33.16 2.83 58.15
N GLN A 843 -33.68 1.59 58.09
CA GLN A 843 -34.79 1.19 58.95
C GLN A 843 -34.32 0.96 60.39
N TYR A 844 -33.12 0.38 60.55
CA TYR A 844 -32.47 0.10 61.82
C TYR A 844 -31.03 0.65 61.79
N GLY A 845 -30.67 1.45 62.81
CA GLY A 845 -29.36 2.12 62.89
C GLY A 845 -29.32 3.49 62.18
N GLY A 846 -28.12 4.04 61.99
CA GLY A 846 -27.87 5.32 61.31
C GLY A 846 -27.24 5.14 59.93
N SER A 847 -26.42 6.09 59.48
CA SER A 847 -25.58 5.92 58.27
C SER A 847 -24.62 4.73 58.39
N ILE A 848 -24.20 4.42 59.62
CA ILE A 848 -23.33 3.31 59.97
C ILE A 848 -24.04 2.50 61.06
N VAL A 849 -23.95 1.17 60.99
CA VAL A 849 -24.35 0.27 62.09
C VAL A 849 -23.20 -0.67 62.46
N PHE A 850 -23.10 -0.97 63.76
CA PHE A 850 -22.19 -1.95 64.33
C PHE A 850 -23.01 -3.04 65.01
N GLU A 851 -22.76 -4.29 64.67
CA GLU A 851 -23.44 -5.45 65.25
C GLU A 851 -22.44 -6.48 65.74
N GLY A 852 -22.76 -7.18 66.83
CA GLY A 852 -21.86 -8.15 67.47
C GLY A 852 -21.36 -7.67 68.83
N ALA A 853 -20.58 -8.52 69.50
CA ALA A 853 -20.18 -8.32 70.91
C ALA A 853 -18.68 -8.59 71.13
N GLN A 854 -17.86 -8.24 70.14
CA GLN A 854 -16.43 -8.56 70.13
C GLN A 854 -15.60 -7.72 71.09
#